data_AF-A0A7M7R5B3-F1
#
_entry.id   AF-A0A7M7R5B3-F1
#
_cell.length_a   1.000
_cell.length_b   1.000
_cell.length_c   1.000
_cell.angle_alpha   90.00
_cell.angle_beta   90.00
_cell.angle_gamma   90.00
#
_symmetry.space_group_name_H-M   'P 1'
#
loop_
_entity.id
_entity.type
_entity.pdbx_description
1 polymer ?
#
loop_
_entity_poly.entity_id
_entity_poly.type
_entity_poly.pdbx_seq_one_letter_code
_entity_poly.pdbx_strand_id
1 'polypeptide(L)'
;MKKYSPIKGSSFIPLPKFIEKKKACVNIRNNDNQCFKYAILSALHPSETNPNRVNQYRMYENELNFGDIEFPVKLKDVPKFEKLNDISVNVYMLKKYNEKFEVSPCHITKEKKEKHVNLLLIQDFYIDENEENNHDVGGSLPKYHYVWIKYLSRILSSQLSKSHVKSYHCERCLQIFYCKERLEMHENYCKNINKCRINLPDFKNNILKFEDYNKSEKVPFVIYADFECLLKPTENENAFQLHEAYSIGYYIKCSFDDSLSVYKSYRHKNEDEETPAKWFVRELKGISEKIDLLYKNPKPMRLTDLEELSFRGSTVCHICRKPIKNDELAVRDHCHLTGRFRGAAHNSCNLNYKDSRFVPVIFHNLNYDTHFILKEIATSTIMTGRVSLIPHNKEKYISFTKFIDDCDISFRFIDSWRFLPSSLEKLASYLETVPIAVNEFKTDGFTDEQINLLRRKGVFPYDFVDGLDKLMTTKLPEKNEFYNKLTDSHIIDEDYHHAVTVWNMFSTRTLGEYSDLYLKTDVLLLADVFESFRETSLKAYSLCPTHFYTTPGLTFSAALKMTKVELELLTDIDMLMFIEAGIRGGISQCCNRYAKANNPYMGSSYDKKQKTKTLLYFDINNLYGWAMVQYLPVGKFKWIEYETNSNFFNAPPDSDTGYFAGTR
;
A
#
# COMPACT_ATOMS: atom_id res chain seq x y z
N MET A 1 8.39 -22.56 -1.56
CA MET A 1 6.99 -22.36 -1.97
C MET A 1 6.09 -22.66 -0.76
N LYS A 2 5.50 -21.65 -0.09
CA LYS A 2 4.39 -21.94 0.83
C LYS A 2 3.21 -22.41 -0.03
N LYS A 3 2.66 -23.61 0.23
CA LYS A 3 1.49 -24.13 -0.49
C LYS A 3 0.34 -23.13 -0.33
N TYR A 4 -0.04 -22.48 -1.43
CA TYR A 4 -1.29 -21.75 -1.53
C TYR A 4 -2.43 -22.72 -1.14
N SER A 5 -3.06 -22.49 0.01
CA SER A 5 -4.25 -23.26 0.42
C SER A 5 -5.48 -22.44 0.06
N PRO A 6 -6.26 -22.84 -0.97
CA PRO A 6 -7.47 -22.12 -1.32
C PRO A 6 -8.47 -22.19 -0.16
N ILE A 7 -9.31 -21.17 -0.02
CA ILE A 7 -10.48 -21.24 0.86
C ILE A 7 -11.43 -22.34 0.32
N LYS A 8 -11.55 -23.45 1.06
CA LYS A 8 -12.41 -24.59 0.72
C LYS A 8 -13.19 -25.04 1.95
N GLY A 9 -14.50 -25.20 1.79
CA GLY A 9 -15.36 -25.71 2.85
C GLY A 9 -15.36 -27.24 2.86
N SER A 10 -14.97 -27.89 3.96
CA SER A 10 -14.88 -29.36 4.04
C SER A 10 -15.97 -29.96 4.93
N SER A 11 -15.62 -30.33 6.16
CA SER A 11 -16.47 -31.02 7.12
C SER A 11 -17.24 -30.05 8.01
N PHE A 12 -18.15 -30.57 8.84
CA PHE A 12 -18.93 -29.77 9.78
C PHE A 12 -18.07 -28.91 10.71
N ILE A 13 -18.44 -27.64 10.85
CA ILE A 13 -17.92 -26.71 11.85
C ILE A 13 -19.13 -26.14 12.62
N PRO A 14 -19.11 -26.12 13.96
CA PRO A 14 -20.22 -25.56 14.73
C PRO A 14 -20.35 -24.06 14.48
N LEU A 15 -21.59 -23.57 14.42
CA LEU A 15 -21.83 -22.13 14.32
C LEU A 15 -21.35 -21.43 15.61
N PRO A 16 -20.76 -20.24 15.52
CA PRO A 16 -20.53 -19.40 16.69
C PRO A 16 -21.86 -19.14 17.42
N LYS A 17 -21.84 -19.23 18.76
CA LYS A 17 -23.06 -19.15 19.61
C LYS A 17 -23.94 -17.94 19.29
N PHE A 18 -23.35 -16.79 18.93
CA PHE A 18 -24.10 -15.58 18.62
C PHE A 18 -24.84 -15.65 17.27
N ILE A 19 -24.32 -16.40 16.29
CA ILE A 19 -25.03 -16.67 15.01
C ILE A 19 -26.11 -17.74 15.24
N GLU A 20 -25.78 -18.79 15.98
CA GLU A 20 -26.72 -19.88 16.28
C GLU A 20 -27.99 -19.36 16.97
N LYS A 21 -27.84 -18.48 17.97
CA LYS A 21 -28.97 -17.84 18.68
C LYS A 21 -29.92 -17.07 17.77
N LYS A 22 -29.44 -16.54 16.64
CA LYS A 22 -30.26 -15.78 15.69
C LYS A 22 -31.23 -16.65 14.89
N LYS A 23 -31.05 -17.98 14.91
CA LYS A 23 -31.85 -18.95 14.13
C LYS A 23 -32.02 -18.50 12.66
N ALA A 24 -30.93 -17.99 12.09
CA ALA A 24 -30.89 -17.38 10.77
C ALA A 24 -30.25 -18.28 9.71
N CYS A 25 -29.61 -19.36 10.15
CA CYS A 25 -28.82 -20.26 9.32
C CYS A 25 -29.27 -21.71 9.50
N VAL A 26 -29.06 -22.54 8.48
CA VAL A 26 -29.16 -24.00 8.54
C VAL A 26 -27.76 -24.57 8.34
N ASN A 27 -27.23 -25.21 9.38
CA ASN A 27 -25.88 -25.76 9.39
C ASN A 27 -25.95 -27.29 9.36
N ILE A 28 -25.63 -27.88 8.21
CA ILE A 28 -25.74 -29.32 8.00
C ILE A 28 -24.51 -30.04 8.57
N ARG A 29 -24.78 -31.05 9.39
CA ARG A 29 -23.76 -31.90 10.01
C ARG A 29 -23.29 -32.96 9.01
N ASN A 30 -22.30 -32.61 8.20
CA ASN A 30 -21.64 -33.52 7.27
C ASN A 30 -20.29 -34.02 7.81
N ASN A 31 -19.97 -35.28 7.51
CA ASN A 31 -18.68 -35.92 7.86
C ASN A 31 -17.74 -36.03 6.65
N ASP A 32 -18.19 -35.59 5.47
CA ASP A 32 -17.45 -35.60 4.20
C ASP A 32 -16.95 -34.19 3.84
N ASN A 33 -16.48 -34.01 2.61
CA ASN A 33 -16.02 -32.72 2.06
C ASN A 33 -17.10 -32.00 1.24
N GLN A 34 -18.39 -32.34 1.39
CA GLN A 34 -19.48 -31.88 0.53
C GLN A 34 -20.37 -30.80 1.17
N CYS A 35 -19.89 -30.05 2.17
CA CYS A 35 -20.73 -29.05 2.84
C CYS A 35 -21.34 -28.01 1.89
N PHE A 36 -20.66 -27.62 0.81
CA PHE A 36 -21.21 -26.73 -0.22
C PHE A 36 -22.46 -27.32 -0.88
N LYS A 37 -22.41 -28.59 -1.31
CA LYS A 37 -23.54 -29.32 -1.92
C LYS A 37 -24.72 -29.33 -0.97
N TYR A 38 -24.49 -29.74 0.28
CA TYR A 38 -25.54 -29.81 1.29
C TYR A 38 -26.14 -28.44 1.60
N ALA A 39 -25.32 -27.39 1.70
CA ALA A 39 -25.83 -26.05 1.93
C ALA A 39 -26.75 -25.57 0.79
N ILE A 40 -26.38 -25.82 -0.48
CA ILE A 40 -27.26 -25.51 -1.63
C ILE A 40 -28.55 -26.34 -1.58
N LEU A 41 -28.47 -27.67 -1.39
CA LEU A 41 -29.65 -28.54 -1.32
C LEU A 41 -30.60 -28.12 -0.20
N SER A 42 -30.05 -27.69 0.94
CA SER A 42 -30.85 -27.22 2.07
C SER A 42 -31.65 -25.97 1.75
N ALA A 43 -31.12 -25.10 0.88
CA ALA A 43 -31.77 -23.89 0.42
C ALA A 43 -32.85 -24.17 -0.63
N LEU A 44 -32.60 -25.12 -1.53
CA LEU A 44 -33.55 -25.53 -2.57
C LEU A 44 -34.71 -26.37 -2.02
N HIS A 45 -34.42 -27.20 -1.02
CA HIS A 45 -35.39 -28.14 -0.42
C HIS A 45 -35.48 -27.98 1.10
N PRO A 46 -35.99 -26.85 1.64
CA PRO A 46 -35.99 -26.61 3.08
C PRO A 46 -36.81 -27.66 3.84
N SER A 47 -36.19 -28.35 4.81
CA SER A 47 -36.88 -29.31 5.68
C SER A 47 -37.36 -28.65 6.97
N GLU A 48 -38.58 -28.97 7.40
CA GLU A 48 -39.13 -28.50 8.69
C GLU A 48 -38.63 -29.33 9.87
N THR A 49 -38.31 -30.61 9.64
CA THR A 49 -37.91 -31.55 10.70
C THR A 49 -36.43 -31.90 10.59
N ASN A 50 -35.67 -31.61 11.66
CA ASN A 50 -34.23 -31.88 11.72
C ASN A 50 -33.42 -31.38 10.49
N PRO A 51 -33.53 -30.09 10.10
CA PRO A 51 -32.90 -29.55 8.89
C PRO A 51 -31.37 -29.62 8.87
N ASN A 52 -30.73 -29.92 10.01
CA ASN A 52 -29.28 -30.05 10.11
C ASN A 52 -28.76 -31.45 9.75
N ARG A 53 -29.63 -32.41 9.39
CA ARG A 53 -29.24 -33.81 9.09
C ARG A 53 -29.10 -34.04 7.58
N VAL A 54 -27.94 -34.56 7.16
CA VAL A 54 -27.65 -34.92 5.76
C VAL A 54 -28.71 -35.83 5.13
N ASN A 55 -29.23 -36.79 5.88
CA ASN A 55 -30.21 -37.77 5.37
C ASN A 55 -31.48 -37.13 4.79
N GLN A 56 -31.85 -35.92 5.22
CA GLN A 56 -33.00 -35.19 4.67
C GLN A 56 -32.83 -34.78 3.21
N TYR A 57 -31.57 -34.68 2.75
CA TYR A 57 -31.23 -34.13 1.44
C TYR A 57 -30.68 -35.18 0.47
N ARG A 58 -30.49 -36.42 0.93
CA ARG A 58 -29.90 -37.51 0.11
C ARG A 58 -30.68 -37.80 -1.17
N MET A 59 -32.01 -37.67 -1.14
CA MET A 59 -32.86 -37.91 -2.30
C MET A 59 -32.67 -36.88 -3.43
N TYR A 60 -32.18 -35.67 -3.10
CA TYR A 60 -31.99 -34.57 -4.05
C TYR A 60 -30.54 -34.46 -4.55
N GLU A 61 -29.66 -35.37 -4.13
CA GLU A 61 -28.22 -35.26 -4.41
C GLU A 61 -27.84 -35.26 -5.88
N ASN A 62 -28.69 -35.85 -6.73
CA ASN A 62 -28.48 -35.96 -8.17
C ASN A 62 -29.03 -34.76 -8.95
N GLU A 63 -29.68 -33.79 -8.29
CA GLU A 63 -30.24 -32.60 -8.97
C GLU A 63 -29.18 -31.54 -9.30
N LEU A 64 -28.02 -31.60 -8.65
CA LEU A 64 -26.94 -30.64 -8.82
C LEU A 64 -25.82 -31.21 -9.71
N ASN A 65 -25.50 -30.49 -10.77
CA ASN A 65 -24.41 -30.78 -11.69
C ASN A 65 -23.11 -30.10 -11.24
N PHE A 66 -22.11 -30.89 -10.83
CA PHE A 66 -20.80 -30.37 -10.44
C PHE A 66 -19.75 -30.42 -11.56
N GLY A 67 -20.00 -31.12 -12.68
CA GLY A 67 -19.00 -31.29 -13.75
C GLY A 67 -17.60 -31.65 -13.21
N ASP A 68 -16.56 -30.91 -13.63
CA ASP A 68 -15.19 -31.08 -13.13
C ASP A 68 -14.87 -30.30 -11.83
N ILE A 69 -15.88 -29.90 -11.05
CA ILE A 69 -15.65 -29.22 -9.77
C ILE A 69 -15.28 -30.28 -8.71
N GLU A 70 -14.06 -30.20 -8.21
CA GLU A 70 -13.58 -31.07 -7.14
C GLU A 70 -14.12 -30.65 -5.76
N PHE A 71 -14.50 -31.63 -4.94
CA PHE A 71 -14.77 -31.42 -3.52
C PHE A 71 -13.46 -31.46 -2.70
N PRO A 72 -13.29 -30.62 -1.68
CA PRO A 72 -14.19 -29.54 -1.24
C PRO A 72 -14.21 -28.34 -2.20
N VAL A 73 -15.41 -27.80 -2.45
CA VAL A 73 -15.63 -26.71 -3.42
C VAL A 73 -14.89 -25.45 -2.98
N LYS A 74 -14.03 -24.94 -3.88
CA LYS A 74 -13.22 -23.74 -3.68
C LYS A 74 -14.07 -22.51 -4.01
N LEU A 75 -13.85 -21.39 -3.31
CA LEU A 75 -14.60 -20.15 -3.60
C LEU A 75 -14.48 -19.71 -5.07
N LYS A 76 -13.32 -19.94 -5.70
CA LYS A 76 -13.08 -19.64 -7.12
C LYS A 76 -13.90 -20.48 -8.11
N ASP A 77 -14.44 -21.61 -7.68
CA ASP A 77 -15.19 -22.55 -8.52
C ASP A 77 -16.71 -22.29 -8.45
N VAL A 78 -17.17 -21.40 -7.54
CA VAL A 78 -18.59 -21.01 -7.43
C VAL A 78 -19.15 -20.44 -8.75
N PRO A 79 -18.46 -19.54 -9.48
CA PRO A 79 -18.95 -19.08 -10.78
C PRO A 79 -19.09 -20.20 -11.83
N LYS A 80 -18.28 -21.27 -11.74
CA LYS A 80 -18.43 -22.45 -12.62
C LYS A 80 -19.70 -23.21 -12.24
N PHE A 81 -19.97 -23.36 -10.95
CA PHE A 81 -21.18 -24.00 -10.44
C PHE A 81 -22.47 -23.26 -10.88
N GLU A 82 -22.51 -21.93 -10.79
CA GLU A 82 -23.65 -21.10 -11.22
C GLU A 82 -23.96 -21.17 -12.74
N LYS A 83 -22.97 -21.54 -13.55
CA LYS A 83 -23.14 -21.77 -14.99
C LYS A 83 -23.68 -23.17 -15.29
N LEU A 84 -23.27 -24.16 -14.50
CA LEU A 84 -23.69 -25.56 -14.67
C LEU A 84 -25.10 -25.82 -14.14
N ASN A 85 -25.52 -25.07 -13.13
CA ASN A 85 -26.82 -25.18 -12.50
C ASN A 85 -27.46 -23.80 -12.60
N ASP A 86 -28.69 -23.71 -13.09
CA ASP A 86 -29.39 -22.42 -13.24
C ASP A 86 -29.77 -21.80 -11.88
N ILE A 87 -28.76 -21.50 -11.08
CA ILE A 87 -28.78 -21.10 -9.67
C ILE A 87 -27.75 -19.99 -9.52
N SER A 88 -28.13 -18.95 -8.79
CA SER A 88 -27.24 -17.85 -8.43
C SER A 88 -26.87 -17.94 -6.95
N VAL A 89 -25.61 -17.69 -6.61
CA VAL A 89 -25.08 -17.92 -5.25
C VAL A 89 -24.32 -16.69 -4.77
N ASN A 90 -24.67 -16.22 -3.58
CA ASN A 90 -23.84 -15.28 -2.82
C ASN A 90 -23.14 -16.02 -1.69
N VAL A 91 -21.86 -15.74 -1.47
CA VAL A 91 -21.08 -16.27 -0.35
C VAL A 91 -20.56 -15.11 0.48
N TYR A 92 -20.92 -15.09 1.75
CA TYR A 92 -20.42 -14.17 2.75
C TYR A 92 -19.51 -14.90 3.73
N MET A 93 -18.49 -14.25 4.27
CA MET A 93 -17.60 -14.81 5.27
C MET A 93 -17.74 -14.06 6.59
N LEU A 94 -17.67 -14.83 7.68
CA LEU A 94 -17.66 -14.28 9.02
C LEU A 94 -16.20 -13.99 9.44
N LYS A 95 -15.93 -12.72 9.75
CA LYS A 95 -14.63 -12.21 10.21
C LYS A 95 -14.75 -11.73 11.66
N LYS A 96 -13.66 -11.80 12.42
CA LYS A 96 -13.60 -11.31 13.80
C LYS A 96 -12.79 -10.00 13.83
N TYR A 97 -13.27 -9.00 14.55
CA TYR A 97 -12.65 -7.69 14.76
C TYR A 97 -12.78 -7.34 16.24
N ASN A 98 -11.70 -7.46 17.01
CA ASN A 98 -11.72 -7.46 18.48
C ASN A 98 -12.76 -8.48 18.99
N GLU A 99 -13.59 -8.09 19.94
CA GLU A 99 -14.69 -8.93 20.45
C GLU A 99 -15.91 -9.01 19.51
N LYS A 100 -15.87 -8.36 18.34
CA LYS A 100 -17.00 -8.29 17.40
C LYS A 100 -16.80 -9.20 16.22
N PHE A 101 -17.91 -9.63 15.62
CA PHE A 101 -17.91 -10.39 14.38
C PHE A 101 -18.68 -9.66 13.30
N GLU A 102 -18.08 -9.54 12.13
CA GLU A 102 -18.65 -8.88 10.97
C GLU A 102 -18.80 -9.84 9.78
N VAL A 103 -19.90 -9.69 9.05
CA VAL A 103 -20.11 -10.43 7.80
C VAL A 103 -19.59 -9.59 6.65
N SER A 104 -18.80 -10.21 5.77
CA SER A 104 -18.22 -9.56 4.60
C SER A 104 -18.50 -10.38 3.35
N PRO A 105 -18.86 -9.75 2.22
CA PRO A 105 -19.09 -10.47 0.96
C PRO A 105 -17.76 -11.01 0.40
N CYS A 106 -17.74 -12.28 0.02
CA CYS A 106 -16.58 -12.94 -0.60
C CYS A 106 -16.83 -13.29 -2.07
N HIS A 107 -18.06 -13.64 -2.40
CA HIS A 107 -18.52 -13.85 -3.77
C HIS A 107 -19.95 -13.34 -3.87
N ILE A 108 -20.20 -12.41 -4.79
CA ILE A 108 -21.55 -11.92 -5.08
C ILE A 108 -21.83 -12.18 -6.54
N THR A 109 -22.94 -12.87 -6.81
CA THR A 109 -23.37 -13.18 -8.15
C THR A 109 -23.63 -11.89 -8.95
N LYS A 110 -23.36 -11.92 -10.26
CA LYS A 110 -23.63 -10.77 -11.13
C LYS A 110 -25.11 -10.62 -11.43
N GLU A 111 -25.80 -11.75 -11.55
CA GLU A 111 -27.20 -11.81 -11.95
C GLU A 111 -27.97 -12.73 -11.00
N LYS A 112 -28.96 -12.15 -10.32
CA LYS A 112 -29.84 -12.89 -9.42
C LYS A 112 -30.84 -13.65 -10.27
N LYS A 113 -30.73 -14.97 -10.26
CA LYS A 113 -31.65 -15.92 -10.91
C LYS A 113 -32.85 -16.20 -10.01
N GLU A 114 -33.89 -16.82 -10.56
CA GLU A 114 -35.06 -17.26 -9.80
C GLU A 114 -34.68 -18.14 -8.61
N LYS A 115 -33.79 -19.12 -8.83
CA LYS A 115 -33.14 -19.89 -7.78
C LYS A 115 -31.92 -19.13 -7.25
N HIS A 116 -32.06 -18.50 -6.10
CA HIS A 116 -31.00 -17.73 -5.45
C HIS A 116 -30.67 -18.26 -4.06
N VAL A 117 -29.38 -18.45 -3.77
CA VAL A 117 -28.91 -18.98 -2.48
C VAL A 117 -27.86 -18.06 -1.85
N ASN A 118 -28.08 -17.69 -0.59
CA ASN A 118 -27.11 -16.98 0.24
C ASN A 118 -26.40 -17.96 1.17
N LEU A 119 -25.07 -18.02 1.14
CA LEU A 119 -24.24 -18.91 1.95
C LEU A 119 -23.35 -18.10 2.91
N LEU A 120 -23.16 -18.62 4.13
CA LEU A 120 -22.20 -18.15 5.11
C LEU A 120 -21.03 -19.12 5.17
N LEU A 121 -19.83 -18.61 4.99
CA LEU A 121 -18.58 -19.31 5.18
C LEU A 121 -18.07 -19.03 6.59
N ILE A 122 -17.99 -20.09 7.40
CA ILE A 122 -17.51 -20.04 8.78
C ILE A 122 -16.16 -20.73 8.91
N GLN A 123 -15.46 -20.41 9.99
CA GLN A 123 -14.11 -20.90 10.30
C GLN A 123 -14.13 -21.70 11.61
N ASP A 124 -13.26 -22.69 11.75
CA ASP A 124 -13.10 -23.50 12.97
C ASP A 124 -12.47 -22.70 14.12
N PHE A 125 -11.57 -21.78 13.79
CA PHE A 125 -11.13 -20.70 14.67
C PHE A 125 -11.07 -19.38 13.89
N TYR A 126 -11.25 -18.25 14.59
CA TYR A 126 -11.28 -16.93 13.98
C TYR A 126 -10.07 -16.12 14.41
N ILE A 127 -9.26 -15.74 13.42
CA ILE A 127 -8.20 -14.76 13.60
C ILE A 127 -8.86 -13.39 13.71
N ASP A 128 -8.43 -12.62 14.70
CA ASP A 128 -8.88 -11.25 14.88
C ASP A 128 -8.19 -10.36 13.85
N GLU A 129 -8.98 -9.68 13.03
CA GLU A 129 -8.49 -8.81 11.96
C GLU A 129 -7.91 -7.48 12.50
N ASN A 130 -8.21 -7.12 13.76
CA ASN A 130 -7.69 -5.92 14.42
C ASN A 130 -6.52 -6.20 15.37
N GLU A 131 -6.47 -7.39 15.98
CA GLU A 131 -5.32 -7.75 16.82
C GLU A 131 -4.13 -8.13 15.95
N GLU A 132 -3.26 -7.15 15.81
CA GLU A 132 -1.94 -7.26 15.23
C GLU A 132 -1.04 -8.32 15.89
N ASN A 133 -1.41 -8.88 17.06
CA ASN A 133 -0.55 -9.77 17.85
C ASN A 133 -1.07 -11.20 18.01
N ASN A 134 -2.13 -11.62 17.31
CA ASN A 134 -2.68 -12.95 17.57
C ASN A 134 -1.95 -14.04 16.79
N HIS A 135 -1.10 -14.77 17.53
CA HIS A 135 -0.29 -15.87 17.04
C HIS A 135 -1.12 -16.99 16.41
N ASP A 136 -0.59 -17.45 15.29
CA ASP A 136 -0.73 -18.77 14.72
C ASP A 136 -0.15 -19.78 15.73
N VAL A 137 -0.93 -20.23 16.71
CA VAL A 137 -0.53 -21.34 17.59
C VAL A 137 -0.50 -22.61 16.73
N GLY A 138 0.61 -22.85 16.04
CA GLY A 138 0.89 -24.10 15.34
C GLY A 138 0.86 -24.07 13.80
N GLY A 139 0.93 -22.90 13.14
CA GLY A 139 1.10 -22.81 11.67
C GLY A 139 -0.04 -23.43 10.86
N SER A 140 -1.22 -23.53 11.45
CA SER A 140 -2.37 -24.26 10.89
C SER A 140 -3.35 -23.25 10.33
N LEU A 141 -3.65 -23.30 9.02
CA LEU A 141 -4.68 -22.44 8.42
C LEU A 141 -6.09 -22.87 8.88
N PRO A 142 -7.03 -21.92 9.05
CA PRO A 142 -8.39 -22.24 9.45
C PRO A 142 -9.07 -23.14 8.41
N LYS A 143 -9.84 -24.11 8.91
CA LYS A 143 -10.74 -24.89 8.07
C LYS A 143 -12.03 -24.10 7.89
N TYR A 144 -12.64 -24.27 6.73
CA TYR A 144 -13.88 -23.56 6.39
C TYR A 144 -15.06 -24.52 6.27
N HIS A 145 -16.26 -23.98 6.39
CA HIS A 145 -17.51 -24.71 6.19
C HIS A 145 -18.60 -23.79 5.63
N TYR A 146 -19.37 -24.27 4.64
CA TYR A 146 -20.48 -23.53 4.05
C TYR A 146 -21.80 -23.83 4.78
N VAL A 147 -22.51 -22.77 5.13
CA VAL A 147 -23.78 -22.81 5.85
C VAL A 147 -24.84 -22.06 5.05
N TRP A 148 -26.06 -22.57 4.95
CA TRP A 148 -27.13 -21.82 4.29
C TRP A 148 -27.65 -20.68 5.18
N ILE A 149 -27.74 -19.47 4.63
CA ILE A 149 -28.38 -18.31 5.25
C ILE A 149 -29.85 -18.28 4.83
N LYS A 150 -30.74 -18.59 5.78
CA LYS A 150 -32.20 -18.49 5.60
C LYS A 150 -32.71 -17.05 5.75
N TYR A 151 -32.14 -16.29 6.69
CA TYR A 151 -32.58 -14.92 6.99
C TYR A 151 -31.39 -13.96 7.15
N LEU A 152 -30.91 -13.38 6.04
CA LEU A 152 -29.75 -12.48 6.03
C LEU A 152 -29.94 -11.26 6.97
N SER A 153 -31.14 -10.69 7.01
CA SER A 153 -31.48 -9.54 7.87
C SER A 153 -31.25 -9.81 9.36
N ARG A 154 -31.49 -11.04 9.84
CA ARG A 154 -31.23 -11.42 11.25
C ARG A 154 -29.74 -11.47 11.55
N ILE A 155 -28.91 -11.83 10.56
CA ILE A 155 -27.46 -11.86 10.70
C ILE A 155 -26.89 -10.43 10.74
N LEU A 156 -27.37 -9.56 9.85
CA LEU A 156 -26.84 -8.20 9.67
C LEU A 156 -27.40 -7.16 10.65
N SER A 157 -28.63 -7.33 11.14
CA SER A 157 -29.29 -6.35 12.03
C SER A 157 -28.41 -5.90 13.20
N SER A 158 -27.78 -6.84 13.91
CA SER A 158 -26.91 -6.51 15.05
C SER A 158 -25.58 -5.85 14.68
N GLN A 159 -25.16 -5.90 13.41
CA GLN A 159 -23.90 -5.31 12.95
C GLN A 159 -24.07 -3.82 12.62
N LEU A 160 -25.28 -3.41 12.25
CA LEU A 160 -25.52 -2.12 11.61
C LEU A 160 -26.53 -1.24 12.38
N SER A 161 -27.40 -1.80 13.23
CA SER A 161 -28.34 -1.02 14.03
C SER A 161 -28.70 -1.65 15.38
N LYS A 162 -28.83 -0.83 16.42
CA LYS A 162 -29.40 -1.23 17.73
C LYS A 162 -30.92 -1.13 17.76
N SER A 163 -31.54 -0.64 16.68
CA SER A 163 -32.98 -0.42 16.58
C SER A 163 -33.72 -1.72 16.26
N HIS A 164 -34.86 -1.94 16.91
CA HIS A 164 -35.76 -3.08 16.64
C HIS A 164 -36.71 -2.82 15.46
N VAL A 165 -36.50 -1.75 14.69
CA VAL A 165 -37.32 -1.40 13.52
C VAL A 165 -37.05 -2.36 12.36
N LYS A 166 -38.10 -2.69 11.61
CA LYS A 166 -37.99 -3.51 10.40
C LYS A 166 -37.03 -2.86 9.40
N SER A 167 -35.95 -3.57 9.07
CA SER A 167 -34.94 -3.13 8.11
C SER A 167 -34.86 -4.08 6.91
N TYR A 168 -34.47 -3.50 5.78
CA TYR A 168 -34.16 -4.18 4.53
C TYR A 168 -32.66 -4.01 4.27
N HIS A 169 -32.05 -4.99 3.61
CA HIS A 169 -30.61 -5.01 3.40
C HIS A 169 -30.30 -5.34 1.95
N CYS A 170 -29.42 -4.56 1.33
CA CYS A 170 -28.88 -4.92 0.03
C CYS A 170 -27.89 -6.08 0.18
N GLU A 171 -28.10 -7.17 -0.57
CA GLU A 171 -27.23 -8.36 -0.55
C GLU A 171 -25.81 -8.06 -1.06
N ARG A 172 -25.61 -6.96 -1.80
CA ARG A 172 -24.31 -6.60 -2.40
C ARG A 172 -23.48 -5.67 -1.51
N CYS A 173 -24.00 -4.49 -1.19
CA CYS A 173 -23.27 -3.49 -0.39
C CYS A 173 -23.43 -3.69 1.13
N LEU A 174 -24.39 -4.54 1.55
CA LEU A 174 -24.78 -4.79 2.94
C LEU A 174 -25.34 -3.58 3.71
N GLN A 175 -25.70 -2.49 3.03
CA GLN A 175 -26.30 -1.32 3.68
C GLN A 175 -27.75 -1.54 4.14
N ILE A 176 -28.16 -0.79 5.16
CA ILE A 176 -29.53 -0.79 5.71
C ILE A 176 -30.41 0.21 4.99
N PHE A 177 -31.62 -0.24 4.67
CA PHE A 177 -32.72 0.58 4.21
C PHE A 177 -33.94 0.35 5.11
N TYR A 178 -34.70 1.39 5.42
CA TYR A 178 -35.92 1.30 6.23
C TYR A 178 -37.21 1.29 5.37
N CYS A 179 -37.05 1.41 4.05
CA CYS A 179 -38.11 1.47 3.05
C CYS A 179 -37.76 0.49 1.93
N LYS A 180 -38.73 -0.33 1.51
CA LYS A 180 -38.51 -1.39 0.52
C LYS A 180 -38.27 -0.79 -0.87
N GLU A 181 -39.04 0.24 -1.20
CA GLU A 181 -38.96 0.96 -2.47
C GLU A 181 -37.58 1.61 -2.65
N ARG A 182 -37.01 2.19 -1.58
CA ARG A 182 -35.64 2.72 -1.60
C ARG A 182 -34.59 1.64 -1.83
N LEU A 183 -34.76 0.45 -1.25
CA LEU A 183 -33.86 -0.68 -1.50
C LEU A 183 -33.95 -1.11 -2.98
N GLU A 184 -35.15 -1.26 -3.52
CA GLU A 184 -35.35 -1.67 -4.92
C GLU A 184 -34.71 -0.68 -5.90
N MET A 185 -34.85 0.63 -5.64
CA MET A 185 -34.13 1.67 -6.39
C MET A 185 -32.62 1.52 -6.26
N HIS A 186 -32.11 1.37 -5.03
CA HIS A 186 -30.67 1.21 -4.77
C HIS A 186 -30.07 -0.01 -5.45
N GLU A 187 -30.76 -1.15 -5.43
CA GLU A 187 -30.28 -2.42 -6.01
C GLU A 187 -29.99 -2.30 -7.51
N ASN A 188 -30.80 -1.55 -8.24
CA ASN A 188 -30.60 -1.30 -9.68
C ASN A 188 -29.26 -0.58 -9.95
N TYR A 189 -28.91 0.43 -9.16
CA TYR A 189 -27.62 1.12 -9.28
C TYR A 189 -26.47 0.29 -8.72
N CYS A 190 -26.67 -0.33 -7.56
CA CYS A 190 -25.67 -1.08 -6.83
C CYS A 190 -25.12 -2.25 -7.65
N LYS A 191 -25.98 -2.92 -8.42
CA LYS A 191 -25.59 -3.98 -9.35
C LYS A 191 -24.56 -3.53 -10.39
N ASN A 192 -24.69 -2.30 -10.89
CA ASN A 192 -23.90 -1.81 -12.02
C ASN A 192 -22.55 -1.22 -11.59
N ILE A 193 -22.53 -0.51 -10.46
CA ILE A 193 -21.37 0.29 -10.03
C ILE A 193 -20.57 -0.47 -8.96
N ASN A 194 -21.24 -1.06 -7.99
CA ASN A 194 -20.58 -1.54 -6.79
C ASN A 194 -20.07 -2.99 -6.92
N LYS A 195 -18.84 -3.23 -6.45
CA LYS A 195 -18.18 -4.55 -6.48
C LYS A 195 -17.86 -5.10 -5.09
N CYS A 196 -18.03 -4.31 -4.03
CA CYS A 196 -17.61 -4.68 -2.68
C CYS A 196 -18.57 -4.14 -1.61
N ARG A 197 -18.34 -4.51 -0.34
CA ARG A 197 -19.01 -3.86 0.79
C ARG A 197 -18.48 -2.43 0.91
N ILE A 198 -19.39 -1.46 1.03
CA ILE A 198 -19.06 -0.05 1.26
C ILE A 198 -19.27 0.25 2.74
N ASN A 199 -18.21 0.68 3.42
CA ASN A 199 -18.29 1.17 4.79
C ASN A 199 -18.32 2.70 4.76
N LEU A 200 -19.46 3.28 5.13
CA LEU A 200 -19.63 4.72 5.22
C LEU A 200 -19.22 5.23 6.62
N PRO A 201 -18.76 6.48 6.73
CA PRO A 201 -18.54 7.11 8.02
C PRO A 201 -19.86 7.26 8.79
N ASP A 202 -19.75 7.29 10.13
CA ASP A 202 -20.87 7.67 10.99
C ASP A 202 -21.14 9.17 10.85
N PHE A 203 -22.40 9.60 10.96
CA PHE A 203 -22.80 11.02 11.04
C PHE A 203 -22.06 11.78 12.15
N LYS A 204 -21.62 11.11 13.21
CA LYS A 204 -20.81 11.74 14.27
C LYS A 204 -19.34 11.93 13.89
N ASN A 205 -18.83 11.15 12.93
CA ASN A 205 -17.43 11.07 12.53
C ASN A 205 -17.28 11.21 11.01
N ASN A 206 -18.07 12.10 10.38
CA ASN A 206 -18.04 12.33 8.94
C ASN A 206 -17.20 13.54 8.54
N ILE A 207 -16.52 14.21 9.49
CA ILE A 207 -15.64 15.33 9.15
C ILE A 207 -14.20 14.84 9.04
N LEU A 208 -13.65 14.93 7.82
CA LEU A 208 -12.25 14.67 7.54
C LEU A 208 -11.45 15.97 7.70
N LYS A 209 -10.44 15.93 8.56
CA LYS A 209 -9.50 17.02 8.80
C LYS A 209 -8.13 16.47 9.20
N PHE A 210 -7.13 17.36 9.27
CA PHE A 210 -5.79 16.94 9.68
C PHE A 210 -5.70 16.70 11.20
N GLU A 211 -5.41 15.46 11.59
CA GLU A 211 -5.25 15.03 13.00
C GLU A 211 -3.89 14.36 13.29
N ASP A 212 -3.18 13.91 12.25
CA ASP A 212 -1.94 13.12 12.38
C ASP A 212 -0.70 14.00 12.63
N TYR A 213 -0.71 14.79 13.70
CA TYR A 213 0.42 15.67 14.04
C TYR A 213 1.72 14.89 14.32
N ASN A 214 1.63 13.64 14.79
CA ASN A 214 2.77 12.73 15.01
C ASN A 214 3.59 12.52 13.73
N LYS A 215 2.99 12.59 12.54
CA LYS A 215 3.71 12.48 11.25
C LYS A 215 4.61 13.69 10.95
N SER A 216 4.56 14.73 11.79
CA SER A 216 5.48 15.87 11.75
C SER A 216 6.82 15.55 12.42
N GLU A 217 6.91 14.49 13.22
CA GLU A 217 8.15 14.03 13.82
C GLU A 217 9.10 13.48 12.74
N LYS A 218 10.37 13.87 12.78
CA LYS A 218 11.39 13.29 11.90
C LYS A 218 11.75 11.92 12.43
N VAL A 219 11.45 10.87 11.65
CA VAL A 219 11.77 9.49 12.03
C VAL A 219 13.27 9.35 12.32
N PRO A 220 13.69 8.88 13.51
CA PRO A 220 15.07 8.99 13.94
C PRO A 220 16.08 8.16 13.14
N PHE A 221 15.69 6.95 12.74
CA PHE A 221 16.53 6.00 12.01
C PHE A 221 15.86 5.63 10.68
N VAL A 222 16.63 5.61 9.59
CA VAL A 222 16.18 5.18 8.26
C VAL A 222 17.26 4.33 7.62
N ILE A 223 16.89 3.23 6.99
CA ILE A 223 17.80 2.34 6.26
C ILE A 223 17.56 2.54 4.76
N TYR A 224 18.63 2.77 4.01
CA TYR A 224 18.65 2.76 2.55
C TYR A 224 19.37 1.50 2.11
N ALA A 225 18.82 0.75 1.18
CA ALA A 225 19.40 -0.52 0.77
C ALA A 225 19.15 -0.81 -0.70
N ASP A 226 20.01 -1.66 -1.26
CA ASP A 226 19.89 -2.14 -2.64
C ASP A 226 20.53 -3.54 -2.78
N PHE A 227 20.09 -4.31 -3.78
CA PHE A 227 20.62 -5.62 -4.13
C PHE A 227 21.22 -5.62 -5.52
N GLU A 228 22.31 -6.35 -5.70
CA GLU A 228 22.77 -6.72 -7.04
C GLU A 228 22.48 -8.18 -7.33
N CYS A 229 22.03 -8.44 -8.56
CA CYS A 229 21.57 -9.74 -9.00
C CYS A 229 22.33 -10.28 -10.21
N LEU A 230 22.53 -11.60 -10.23
CA LEU A 230 22.94 -12.34 -11.41
C LEU A 230 21.74 -12.47 -12.35
N LEU A 231 21.98 -12.33 -13.65
CA LEU A 231 20.96 -12.46 -14.68
C LEU A 231 21.09 -13.82 -15.38
N LYS A 232 20.60 -14.88 -14.73
CA LYS A 232 20.67 -16.25 -15.29
C LYS A 232 19.70 -16.40 -16.47
N PRO A 233 20.13 -16.89 -17.64
CA PRO A 233 19.23 -17.23 -18.74
C PRO A 233 18.18 -18.25 -18.28
N THR A 234 16.95 -18.14 -18.78
CA THR A 234 15.89 -19.11 -18.47
C THR A 234 15.23 -19.60 -19.74
N GLU A 235 14.84 -20.88 -19.77
CA GLU A 235 14.10 -21.51 -20.87
C GLU A 235 12.58 -21.23 -20.78
N ASN A 236 12.13 -20.47 -19.79
CA ASN A 236 10.71 -20.22 -19.54
C ASN A 236 10.19 -19.11 -20.48
N GLU A 237 9.23 -19.43 -21.36
CA GLU A 237 8.66 -18.50 -22.35
C GLU A 237 8.06 -17.21 -21.76
N ASN A 238 7.76 -17.21 -20.45
CA ASN A 238 7.15 -16.06 -19.75
C ASN A 238 8.14 -15.22 -18.91
N ALA A 239 9.43 -15.55 -18.89
CA ALA A 239 10.45 -14.79 -18.17
C ALA A 239 11.72 -14.68 -19.02
N PHE A 240 12.27 -13.49 -19.18
CA PHE A 240 13.48 -13.29 -19.99
C PHE A 240 14.74 -13.78 -19.26
N GLN A 241 14.82 -13.58 -17.94
CA GLN A 241 15.95 -13.93 -17.07
C GLN A 241 15.47 -14.30 -15.65
N LEU A 242 16.22 -15.18 -14.97
CA LEU A 242 16.07 -15.48 -13.55
C LEU A 242 17.05 -14.61 -12.75
N HIS A 243 16.53 -13.81 -11.83
CA HIS A 243 17.37 -12.98 -10.96
C HIS A 243 17.77 -13.73 -9.69
N GLU A 244 19.04 -13.70 -9.36
CA GLU A 244 19.59 -14.26 -8.12
C GLU A 244 20.50 -13.24 -7.44
N ALA A 245 20.09 -12.74 -6.27
CA ALA A 245 20.88 -11.78 -5.52
C ALA A 245 22.26 -12.34 -5.12
N TYR A 246 23.34 -11.67 -5.54
CA TYR A 246 24.71 -12.01 -5.15
C TYR A 246 25.32 -11.01 -4.18
N SER A 247 24.78 -9.79 -4.07
CA SER A 247 25.21 -8.85 -3.05
C SER A 247 24.09 -7.95 -2.55
N ILE A 248 24.30 -7.37 -1.38
CA ILE A 248 23.43 -6.35 -0.79
C ILE A 248 24.30 -5.29 -0.10
N GLY A 249 23.89 -4.04 -0.24
CA GLY A 249 24.43 -2.89 0.50
C GLY A 249 23.31 -2.22 1.29
N TYR A 250 23.61 -1.72 2.48
CA TYR A 250 22.72 -0.82 3.20
C TYR A 250 23.48 0.29 3.91
N TYR A 251 22.85 1.46 3.99
CA TYR A 251 23.28 2.58 4.80
C TYR A 251 22.17 2.91 5.81
N ILE A 252 22.49 2.84 7.10
CA ILE A 252 21.59 3.33 8.15
C ILE A 252 21.93 4.79 8.44
N LYS A 253 20.95 5.68 8.34
CA LYS A 253 21.07 7.09 8.73
C LYS A 253 20.39 7.32 10.08
N CYS A 254 21.15 7.85 11.02
CA CYS A 254 20.64 8.40 12.27
C CYS A 254 20.51 9.93 12.14
N SER A 255 19.36 10.48 12.50
CA SER A 255 19.06 11.92 12.33
C SER A 255 19.62 12.83 13.43
N PHE A 256 20.06 12.27 14.55
CA PHE A 256 20.49 13.04 15.73
C PHE A 256 21.93 12.74 16.18
N ASP A 257 22.54 11.66 15.67
CA ASP A 257 23.91 11.27 16.00
C ASP A 257 24.53 10.58 14.79
N ASP A 258 25.36 11.32 14.05
CA ASP A 258 25.98 10.82 12.83
C ASP A 258 26.95 9.65 13.08
N SER A 259 27.47 9.48 14.30
CA SER A 259 28.33 8.33 14.65
C SER A 259 27.60 6.99 14.65
N LEU A 260 26.27 7.02 14.71
CA LEU A 260 25.42 5.83 14.58
C LEU A 260 25.04 5.53 13.12
N SER A 261 25.40 6.42 12.18
CA SER A 261 25.19 6.18 10.76
C SER A 261 26.33 5.33 10.21
N VAL A 262 26.01 4.30 9.43
CA VAL A 262 27.02 3.37 8.93
C VAL A 262 26.58 2.68 7.65
N TYR A 263 27.48 2.56 6.69
CA TYR A 263 27.35 1.70 5.53
C TYR A 263 27.87 0.29 5.83
N LYS A 264 27.14 -0.74 5.41
CA LYS A 264 27.64 -2.12 5.34
C LYS A 264 27.18 -2.80 4.06
N SER A 265 27.98 -3.74 3.57
CA SER A 265 27.62 -4.59 2.45
C SER A 265 28.07 -6.02 2.66
N TYR A 266 27.47 -6.90 1.87
CA TYR A 266 27.83 -8.31 1.81
C TYR A 266 27.71 -8.80 0.37
N ARG A 267 28.79 -9.41 -0.14
CA ARG A 267 28.82 -10.11 -1.41
C ARG A 267 29.07 -11.59 -1.17
N HIS A 268 28.14 -12.39 -1.68
CA HIS A 268 28.17 -13.84 -1.70
C HIS A 268 29.26 -14.34 -2.67
N LYS A 269 30.16 -15.22 -2.22
CA LYS A 269 31.29 -15.70 -3.05
C LYS A 269 31.07 -17.09 -3.64
N ASN A 270 30.35 -17.98 -2.96
CA ASN A 270 30.13 -19.36 -3.38
C ASN A 270 28.83 -19.94 -2.80
N GLU A 271 28.17 -20.88 -3.47
CA GLU A 271 26.82 -21.38 -3.10
C GLU A 271 26.67 -21.90 -1.65
N ASP A 272 27.77 -22.25 -0.98
CA ASP A 272 27.82 -22.70 0.41
C ASP A 272 27.71 -21.56 1.45
N GLU A 273 27.97 -20.31 1.04
CA GLU A 273 27.85 -19.13 1.90
C GLU A 273 26.38 -18.74 2.15
N GLU A 274 26.18 -17.96 3.22
CA GLU A 274 24.87 -17.40 3.53
C GLU A 274 24.41 -16.46 2.40
N THR A 275 23.13 -16.54 2.01
CA THR A 275 22.59 -15.68 0.95
C THR A 275 22.55 -14.21 1.39
N PRO A 276 22.67 -13.23 0.46
CA PRO A 276 22.61 -11.81 0.81
C PRO A 276 21.33 -11.41 1.54
N ALA A 277 20.19 -11.99 1.16
CA ALA A 277 18.91 -11.74 1.84
C ALA A 277 18.92 -12.23 3.30
N LYS A 278 19.53 -13.38 3.58
CA LYS A 278 19.61 -13.94 4.93
C LYS A 278 20.61 -13.18 5.80
N TRP A 279 21.75 -12.78 5.23
CA TRP A 279 22.69 -11.86 5.87
C TRP A 279 21.99 -10.56 6.28
N PHE A 280 21.20 -9.96 5.38
CA PHE A 280 20.47 -8.73 5.65
C PHE A 280 19.44 -8.89 6.76
N VAL A 281 18.70 -10.00 6.79
CA VAL A 281 17.76 -10.30 7.87
C VAL A 281 18.45 -10.40 9.23
N ARG A 282 19.65 -11.00 9.31
CA ARG A 282 20.46 -11.01 10.53
C ARG A 282 20.89 -9.61 10.93
N GLU A 283 21.34 -8.79 9.99
CA GLU A 283 21.72 -7.40 10.26
C GLU A 283 20.53 -6.57 10.77
N LEU A 284 19.35 -6.71 10.16
CA LEU A 284 18.11 -6.07 10.64
C LEU A 284 17.79 -6.49 12.08
N LYS A 285 17.92 -7.77 12.42
CA LYS A 285 17.73 -8.24 13.80
C LYS A 285 18.69 -7.53 14.77
N GLY A 286 19.99 -7.50 14.46
CA GLY A 286 20.98 -6.80 15.29
C GLY A 286 20.76 -5.28 15.38
N ILE A 287 20.28 -4.65 14.31
CA ILE A 287 19.88 -3.23 14.32
C ILE A 287 18.68 -3.02 15.25
N SER A 288 17.68 -3.91 15.19
CA SER A 288 16.48 -3.79 16.02
C SER A 288 16.81 -3.83 17.52
N GLU A 289 17.71 -4.71 17.94
CA GLU A 289 18.13 -4.84 19.34
C GLU A 289 18.85 -3.58 19.83
N LYS A 290 19.74 -3.01 19.01
CA LYS A 290 20.44 -1.76 19.33
C LYS A 290 19.47 -0.59 19.47
N ILE A 291 18.54 -0.45 18.53
CA ILE A 291 17.55 0.64 18.55
C ILE A 291 16.59 0.47 19.72
N ASP A 292 16.12 -0.75 19.98
CA ASP A 292 15.24 -1.06 21.11
C ASP A 292 15.90 -0.72 22.45
N LEU A 293 17.18 -1.04 22.61
CA LEU A 293 17.95 -0.66 23.80
C LEU A 293 18.03 0.85 23.98
N LEU A 294 18.18 1.63 22.91
CA LEU A 294 18.15 3.10 22.98
C LEU A 294 16.78 3.60 23.46
N TYR A 295 15.69 3.04 22.93
CA TYR A 295 14.34 3.45 23.32
C TYR A 295 13.94 3.02 24.75
N LYS A 296 14.51 1.93 25.26
CA LYS A 296 14.33 1.48 26.66
C LYS A 296 15.08 2.37 27.66
N ASN A 297 16.00 3.21 27.19
CA ASN A 297 16.79 4.12 28.02
C ASN A 297 16.57 5.59 27.62
N PRO A 298 15.36 6.15 27.84
CA PRO A 298 15.05 7.53 27.46
C PRO A 298 15.94 8.53 28.22
N LYS A 299 16.56 9.44 27.49
CA LYS A 299 17.38 10.51 28.07
C LYS A 299 16.50 11.54 28.78
N PRO A 300 16.86 11.97 29.99
CA PRO A 300 16.10 12.99 30.70
C PRO A 300 16.18 14.34 29.96
N MET A 301 15.08 15.08 30.00
CA MET A 301 15.03 16.44 29.46
C MET A 301 16.04 17.35 30.16
N ARG A 302 16.82 18.09 29.39
CA ARG A 302 17.72 19.13 29.90
C ARG A 302 17.31 20.47 29.31
N LEU A 303 16.76 21.35 30.16
CA LEU A 303 16.37 22.70 29.79
C LEU A 303 17.51 23.67 30.10
N THR A 304 17.80 24.55 29.16
CA THR A 304 18.54 25.78 29.42
C THR A 304 17.63 26.84 30.03
N ASP A 305 18.21 27.84 30.70
CA ASP A 305 17.44 28.96 31.28
C ASP A 305 16.61 29.70 30.21
N LEU A 306 17.16 29.83 28.99
CA LEU A 306 16.46 30.44 27.85
C LEU A 306 15.25 29.61 27.40
N GLU A 307 15.37 28.28 27.36
CA GLU A 307 14.25 27.40 27.00
C GLU A 307 13.17 27.37 28.08
N GLU A 308 13.54 27.44 29.35
CA GLU A 308 12.58 27.55 30.46
C GLU A 308 11.83 28.89 30.41
N LEU A 309 12.51 30.00 30.10
CA LEU A 309 11.86 31.28 29.83
C LEU A 309 10.93 31.20 28.61
N SER A 310 11.39 30.58 27.52
CA SER A 310 10.58 30.35 26.32
C SER A 310 9.33 29.53 26.63
N PHE A 311 9.43 28.50 27.47
CA PHE A 311 8.29 27.68 27.88
C PHE A 311 7.28 28.52 28.67
N ARG A 312 7.72 29.29 29.67
CA ARG A 312 6.86 30.14 30.50
C ARG A 312 6.13 31.24 29.70
N GLY A 313 6.77 31.78 28.67
CA GLY A 313 6.18 32.78 27.78
C GLY A 313 5.30 32.20 26.67
N SER A 314 5.27 30.87 26.49
CA SER A 314 4.59 30.24 25.34
C SER A 314 3.09 30.12 25.58
N THR A 315 2.29 30.75 24.72
CA THR A 315 0.81 30.66 24.72
C THR A 315 0.27 29.79 23.59
N VAL A 316 1.14 29.19 22.78
CA VAL A 316 0.79 28.40 21.60
C VAL A 316 1.49 27.05 21.66
N CYS A 317 0.74 25.98 21.40
CA CYS A 317 1.28 24.63 21.32
C CYS A 317 2.16 24.48 20.07
N HIS A 318 3.40 24.03 20.23
CA HIS A 318 4.33 23.89 19.11
C HIS A 318 3.97 22.75 18.14
N ILE A 319 3.19 21.75 18.60
CA ILE A 319 2.75 20.57 17.81
C ILE A 319 1.58 20.94 16.90
N CYS A 320 0.45 21.37 17.49
CA CYS A 320 -0.77 21.64 16.74
C CYS A 320 -0.93 23.11 16.31
N ARG A 321 -0.05 23.99 16.80
CA ARG A 321 -0.05 25.44 16.52
C ARG A 321 -1.33 26.16 16.94
N LYS A 322 -2.11 25.56 17.84
CA LYS A 322 -3.30 26.19 18.45
C LYS A 322 -2.93 26.86 19.78
N PRO A 323 -3.66 27.92 20.19
CA PRO A 323 -3.48 28.52 21.50
C PRO A 323 -3.66 27.49 22.63
N ILE A 324 -2.83 27.60 23.67
CA ILE A 324 -3.01 26.93 24.95
C ILE A 324 -3.87 27.86 25.80
N LYS A 325 -5.07 27.44 26.15
CA LYS A 325 -5.97 28.29 26.93
C LYS A 325 -5.50 28.38 28.38
N ASN A 326 -5.89 29.44 29.09
CA ASN A 326 -5.47 29.67 30.48
C ASN A 326 -5.92 28.57 31.46
N ASP A 327 -6.96 27.82 31.13
CA ASP A 327 -7.48 26.67 31.87
C ASP A 327 -6.78 25.34 31.51
N GLU A 328 -5.96 25.31 30.46
CA GLU A 328 -5.21 24.13 30.02
C GLU A 328 -3.78 24.15 30.57
N LEU A 329 -3.34 23.01 31.13
CA LEU A 329 -1.94 22.86 31.57
C LEU A 329 -1.01 22.69 30.37
N ALA A 330 -0.12 23.67 30.15
CA ALA A 330 0.99 23.55 29.22
C ALA A 330 2.00 22.52 29.74
N VAL A 331 2.39 21.57 28.90
CA VAL A 331 3.41 20.56 29.21
C VAL A 331 4.67 20.78 28.35
N ARG A 332 5.80 20.28 28.85
CA ARG A 332 7.10 20.37 28.18
C ARG A 332 7.31 19.12 27.32
N ASP A 333 7.28 19.29 26.01
CA ASP A 333 7.63 18.21 25.08
C ASP A 333 9.14 18.16 24.86
N HIS A 334 9.69 16.95 24.77
CA HIS A 334 11.09 16.73 24.50
C HIS A 334 11.30 15.42 23.74
N CYS A 335 12.43 15.31 23.06
CA CYS A 335 12.84 14.08 22.40
C CYS A 335 13.46 13.12 23.41
N HIS A 336 12.92 11.91 23.55
CA HIS A 336 13.46 10.92 24.49
C HIS A 336 14.81 10.33 24.07
N LEU A 337 15.21 10.44 22.80
CA LEU A 337 16.51 9.95 22.32
C LEU A 337 17.65 10.95 22.57
N THR A 338 17.36 12.25 22.57
CA THR A 338 18.36 13.32 22.72
C THR A 338 18.26 14.07 24.04
N GLY A 339 17.12 14.02 24.72
CA GLY A 339 16.81 14.87 25.89
C GLY A 339 16.51 16.32 25.53
N ARG A 340 16.50 16.68 24.23
CA ARG A 340 16.32 18.05 23.75
C ARG A 340 14.86 18.49 23.88
N PHE A 341 14.65 19.65 24.49
CA PHE A 341 13.34 20.31 24.56
C PHE A 341 12.86 20.73 23.16
N ARG A 342 11.61 20.42 22.83
CA ARG A 342 10.98 20.73 21.55
C ARG A 342 10.06 21.95 21.64
N GLY A 343 9.35 22.11 22.75
CA GLY A 343 8.49 23.26 22.99
C GLY A 343 7.36 23.01 23.98
N ALA A 344 6.59 24.07 24.27
CA ALA A 344 5.33 23.95 25.01
C ALA A 344 4.28 23.23 24.17
N ALA A 345 3.50 22.34 24.78
CA ALA A 345 2.45 21.59 24.10
C ALA A 345 1.20 21.45 24.98
N HIS A 346 0.06 21.19 24.35
CA HIS A 346 -1.10 20.63 25.05
C HIS A 346 -0.75 19.24 25.59
N ASN A 347 -1.26 18.88 26.77
CA ASN A 347 -1.06 17.55 27.33
C ASN A 347 -1.51 16.44 26.37
N SER A 348 -2.67 16.60 25.72
CA SER A 348 -3.18 15.65 24.73
C SER A 348 -2.29 15.56 23.48
N CYS A 349 -1.80 16.70 22.96
CA CYS A 349 -0.88 16.71 21.83
C CYS A 349 0.43 15.99 22.18
N ASN A 350 1.00 16.27 23.34
CA ASN A 350 2.22 15.65 23.83
C ASN A 350 2.08 14.13 23.95
N LEU A 351 0.98 13.65 24.54
CA LEU A 351 0.71 12.20 24.66
C LEU A 351 0.56 11.50 23.31
N ASN A 352 0.07 12.20 22.29
CA ASN A 352 -0.10 11.65 20.93
C ASN A 352 1.17 11.79 20.08
N TYR A 353 2.07 12.71 20.42
CA TYR A 353 3.31 12.97 19.69
C TYR A 353 4.44 12.06 20.16
N LYS A 354 4.27 10.76 19.92
CA LYS A 354 5.21 9.71 20.31
C LYS A 354 6.26 9.47 19.24
N ASP A 355 7.49 9.18 19.68
CA ASP A 355 8.57 8.78 18.79
C ASP A 355 8.23 7.44 18.10
N SER A 356 8.57 7.35 16.83
CA SER A 356 8.16 6.22 15.98
C SER A 356 8.93 4.94 16.30
N ARG A 357 8.19 3.87 16.59
CA ARG A 357 8.71 2.52 16.87
C ARG A 357 8.89 1.65 15.62
N PHE A 358 8.99 2.29 14.46
CA PHE A 358 9.31 1.61 13.21
C PHE A 358 10.50 2.27 12.52
N VAL A 359 11.32 1.45 11.86
CA VAL A 359 12.45 1.88 11.03
C VAL A 359 12.07 1.66 9.56
N PRO A 360 11.96 2.74 8.76
CA PRO A 360 11.78 2.64 7.33
C PRO A 360 13.01 1.99 6.68
N VAL A 361 12.79 0.99 5.83
CA VAL A 361 13.79 0.40 4.96
C VAL A 361 13.42 0.76 3.53
N ILE A 362 14.25 1.55 2.87
CA ILE A 362 13.96 2.21 1.60
C ILE A 362 14.80 1.59 0.50
N PHE A 363 14.11 1.05 -0.49
CA PHE A 363 14.69 0.62 -1.76
C PHE A 363 14.19 1.54 -2.87
N HIS A 364 14.92 1.62 -3.99
CA HIS A 364 14.46 2.31 -5.18
C HIS A 364 13.89 1.31 -6.18
N ASN A 365 12.57 1.35 -6.41
CA ASN A 365 11.84 0.33 -7.16
C ASN A 365 11.80 -1.03 -6.43
N LEU A 366 11.43 -0.99 -5.15
CA LEU A 366 11.35 -2.13 -4.21
C LEU A 366 10.67 -3.39 -4.79
N ASN A 367 9.73 -3.26 -5.74
CA ASN A 367 9.07 -4.42 -6.34
C ASN A 367 10.05 -5.41 -6.97
N TYR A 368 11.20 -4.94 -7.47
CA TYR A 368 12.25 -5.79 -8.03
C TYR A 368 12.88 -6.67 -6.93
N ASP A 369 13.28 -6.07 -5.81
CA ASP A 369 14.01 -6.74 -4.72
C ASP A 369 13.11 -7.52 -3.74
N THR A 370 11.82 -7.18 -3.71
CA THR A 370 10.85 -7.75 -2.76
C THR A 370 10.85 -9.28 -2.79
N HIS A 371 11.04 -9.90 -3.95
CA HIS A 371 11.01 -11.35 -4.11
C HIS A 371 12.12 -12.06 -3.31
N PHE A 372 13.29 -11.45 -3.14
CA PHE A 372 14.40 -12.00 -2.37
C PHE A 372 14.15 -11.90 -0.88
N ILE A 373 13.77 -10.70 -0.44
CA ILE A 373 13.71 -10.35 0.98
C ILE A 373 12.46 -10.91 1.64
N LEU A 374 11.30 -10.84 0.98
CA LEU A 374 10.02 -11.15 1.61
C LEU A 374 9.93 -12.62 2.03
N LYS A 375 10.47 -13.53 1.20
CA LYS A 375 10.55 -14.95 1.52
C LYS A 375 11.38 -15.14 2.79
N GLU A 376 12.58 -14.58 2.83
CA GLU A 376 13.50 -14.75 3.96
C GLU A 376 12.94 -14.13 5.24
N ILE A 377 12.41 -12.91 5.18
CA ILE A 377 11.75 -12.24 6.32
C ILE A 377 10.55 -13.03 6.86
N ALA A 378 9.77 -13.65 5.97
CA ALA A 378 8.59 -14.41 6.34
C ALA A 378 8.87 -15.85 6.83
N THR A 379 10.08 -16.37 6.58
CA THR A 379 10.49 -17.72 7.02
C THR A 379 11.66 -17.73 7.99
N SER A 380 12.22 -16.57 8.31
CA SER A 380 13.38 -16.44 9.20
C SER A 380 13.10 -17.03 10.58
N THR A 381 14.03 -17.83 11.07
CA THR A 381 14.07 -18.30 12.45
C THR A 381 14.84 -17.34 13.37
N ILE A 382 15.60 -16.40 12.81
CA ILE A 382 16.44 -15.43 13.55
C ILE A 382 15.63 -14.18 13.89
N MET A 383 14.85 -13.69 12.93
CA MET A 383 13.93 -12.56 13.11
C MET A 383 12.50 -13.09 13.08
N THR A 384 12.05 -13.71 14.18
CA THR A 384 10.68 -14.22 14.28
C THR A 384 9.67 -13.07 14.37
N GLY A 385 8.41 -13.36 14.10
CA GLY A 385 7.32 -12.40 14.14
C GLY A 385 6.61 -12.20 12.81
N ARG A 386 5.47 -11.53 12.85
CA ARG A 386 4.55 -11.45 11.70
C ARG A 386 5.02 -10.48 10.62
N VAL A 387 4.51 -10.68 9.42
CA VAL A 387 4.63 -9.73 8.30
C VAL A 387 3.25 -9.20 7.95
N SER A 388 3.07 -7.89 8.04
CA SER A 388 1.90 -7.19 7.52
C SER A 388 2.15 -6.75 6.08
N LEU A 389 1.18 -6.94 5.19
CA LEU A 389 1.29 -6.65 3.77
C LEU A 389 0.22 -5.63 3.34
N ILE A 390 0.62 -4.64 2.55
CA ILE A 390 -0.29 -3.77 1.83
C ILE A 390 -0.19 -4.16 0.34
N PRO A 391 -1.06 -5.04 -0.17
CA PRO A 391 -0.98 -5.51 -1.54
C PRO A 391 -1.39 -4.42 -2.53
N HIS A 392 -0.69 -4.33 -3.66
CA HIS A 392 -1.13 -3.53 -4.80
C HIS A 392 -1.92 -4.38 -5.80
N ASN A 393 -1.40 -5.57 -6.10
CA ASN A 393 -2.08 -6.61 -6.87
C ASN A 393 -1.63 -7.98 -6.34
N LYS A 394 -1.88 -9.06 -7.10
CA LYS A 394 -1.53 -10.43 -6.66
C LYS A 394 -0.02 -10.70 -6.56
N GLU A 395 0.80 -9.87 -7.18
CA GLU A 395 2.25 -10.07 -7.34
C GLU A 395 3.08 -8.94 -6.71
N LYS A 396 2.54 -7.71 -6.72
CA LYS A 396 3.20 -6.48 -6.27
C LYS A 396 2.61 -5.98 -4.96
N TYR A 397 3.47 -5.44 -4.11
CA TYR A 397 3.11 -4.86 -2.82
C TYR A 397 3.37 -3.35 -2.83
N ILE A 398 2.55 -2.58 -2.11
CA ILE A 398 2.81 -1.16 -1.84
C ILE A 398 3.89 -1.04 -0.77
N SER A 399 3.76 -1.84 0.28
CA SER A 399 4.68 -1.91 1.41
C SER A 399 4.44 -3.21 2.17
N PHE A 400 5.45 -3.66 2.90
CA PHE A 400 5.31 -4.69 3.91
C PHE A 400 6.04 -4.27 5.18
N THR A 401 5.52 -4.68 6.34
CA THR A 401 6.10 -4.37 7.64
C THR A 401 6.39 -5.66 8.40
N LYS A 402 7.64 -5.82 8.84
CA LYS A 402 8.05 -6.92 9.72
C LYS A 402 7.97 -6.47 11.17
N PHE A 403 7.17 -7.19 11.94
CA PHE A 403 7.12 -7.09 13.40
C PHE A 403 8.01 -8.19 13.99
N ILE A 404 8.63 -7.90 15.12
CA ILE A 404 9.60 -8.78 15.78
C ILE A 404 9.03 -9.13 17.16
N ASP A 405 8.93 -10.42 17.50
CA ASP A 405 8.19 -10.85 18.70
C ASP A 405 8.83 -10.40 20.02
N ASP A 406 10.15 -10.28 20.04
CA ASP A 406 10.95 -9.95 21.23
C ASP A 406 11.47 -8.50 21.24
N CYS A 407 10.91 -7.63 20.39
CA CYS A 407 11.39 -6.26 20.18
C CYS A 407 10.25 -5.29 19.84
N ASP A 408 10.23 -4.10 20.43
CA ASP A 408 9.21 -3.08 20.12
C ASP A 408 9.43 -2.42 18.76
N ILE A 409 10.55 -2.70 18.09
CA ILE A 409 10.92 -2.13 16.80
C ILE A 409 10.42 -2.99 15.64
N SER A 410 9.76 -2.33 14.70
CA SER A 410 9.33 -2.94 13.43
C SER A 410 10.08 -2.35 12.24
N PHE A 411 10.25 -3.13 11.17
CA PHE A 411 10.84 -2.65 9.92
C PHE A 411 9.76 -2.47 8.86
N ARG A 412 9.63 -1.25 8.33
CA ARG A 412 8.65 -0.92 7.29
C ARG A 412 9.36 -0.72 5.96
N PHE A 413 9.11 -1.59 5.00
CA PHE A 413 9.72 -1.52 3.68
C PHE A 413 8.94 -0.56 2.79
N ILE A 414 9.62 0.44 2.24
CA ILE A 414 9.02 1.52 1.46
C ILE A 414 9.77 1.64 0.13
N ASP A 415 9.02 1.92 -0.93
CA ASP A 415 9.57 2.15 -2.26
C ASP A 415 9.74 3.66 -2.52
N SER A 416 10.98 4.12 -2.66
CA SER A 416 11.25 5.54 -2.97
C SER A 416 10.71 5.96 -4.34
N TRP A 417 10.53 5.03 -5.30
CA TRP A 417 9.94 5.33 -6.61
C TRP A 417 8.50 5.81 -6.49
N ARG A 418 7.76 5.33 -5.48
CA ARG A 418 6.38 5.78 -5.18
C ARG A 418 6.33 7.21 -4.64
N PHE A 419 7.49 7.77 -4.29
CA PHE A 419 7.63 9.18 -3.92
C PHE A 419 8.19 10.01 -5.07
N LEU A 420 9.27 9.51 -5.69
CA LEU A 420 10.06 10.18 -6.71
C LEU A 420 10.12 9.27 -7.96
N PRO A 421 9.14 9.35 -8.88
CA PRO A 421 9.00 8.41 -10.01
C PRO A 421 9.96 8.75 -11.17
N SER A 422 11.26 8.63 -10.92
CA SER A 422 12.34 8.89 -11.88
C SER A 422 13.55 8.01 -11.52
N SER A 423 14.42 7.74 -12.49
CA SER A 423 15.66 6.98 -12.25
C SER A 423 16.53 7.66 -11.18
N LEU A 424 17.23 6.85 -10.39
CA LEU A 424 18.17 7.33 -9.39
C LEU A 424 19.23 8.27 -9.99
N GLU A 425 19.74 7.97 -11.19
CA GLU A 425 20.66 8.83 -11.92
C GLU A 425 20.12 10.24 -12.10
N LYS A 426 18.87 10.35 -12.59
CA LYS A 426 18.21 11.63 -12.82
C LYS A 426 17.86 12.35 -11.53
N LEU A 427 17.59 11.62 -10.44
CA LEU A 427 17.34 12.21 -9.14
C LEU A 427 18.63 12.75 -8.50
N ALA A 428 19.72 11.99 -8.60
CA ALA A 428 21.03 12.39 -8.12
C ALA A 428 21.57 13.62 -8.88
N SER A 429 21.31 13.72 -10.19
CA SER A 429 21.75 14.88 -10.98
C SER A 429 21.06 16.19 -10.62
N TYR A 430 19.93 16.14 -9.91
CA TYR A 430 19.26 17.34 -9.37
C TYR A 430 19.85 17.83 -8.04
N LEU A 431 20.74 17.05 -7.40
CA LEU A 431 21.37 17.45 -6.16
C LEU A 431 22.64 18.27 -6.45
N GLU A 432 22.72 19.46 -5.86
CA GLU A 432 23.95 20.28 -5.90
C GLU A 432 25.08 19.61 -5.10
N THR A 433 24.72 18.91 -4.02
CA THR A 433 25.67 18.26 -3.10
C THR A 433 25.15 16.89 -2.66
N VAL A 434 26.06 15.93 -2.49
CA VAL A 434 25.80 14.58 -1.98
C VAL A 434 26.61 14.32 -0.70
N PRO A 435 26.24 14.97 0.43
CA PRO A 435 27.05 14.99 1.64
C PRO A 435 27.21 13.61 2.29
N ILE A 436 26.20 12.74 2.22
CA ILE A 436 26.29 11.38 2.77
C ILE A 436 27.33 10.59 1.99
N ALA A 437 27.21 10.56 0.65
CA ALA A 437 28.17 9.87 -0.20
C ALA A 437 29.60 10.40 0.00
N VAL A 438 29.78 11.73 -0.01
CA VAL A 438 31.11 12.35 0.18
C VAL A 438 31.72 11.98 1.52
N ASN A 439 30.95 12.02 2.62
CA ASN A 439 31.48 11.71 3.95
C ASN A 439 31.86 10.25 4.10
N GLU A 440 31.03 9.33 3.60
CA GLU A 440 31.32 7.90 3.64
C GLU A 440 32.55 7.55 2.80
N PHE A 441 32.67 8.09 1.58
CA PHE A 441 33.83 7.85 0.73
C PHE A 441 35.13 8.49 1.27
N LYS A 442 35.04 9.63 1.96
CA LYS A 442 36.19 10.18 2.69
C LYS A 442 36.62 9.27 3.83
N THR A 443 35.67 8.66 4.52
CA THR A 443 35.93 7.69 5.60
C THR A 443 36.59 6.42 5.07
N ASP A 444 36.29 6.02 3.82
CA ASP A 444 36.99 4.94 3.11
C ASP A 444 38.42 5.31 2.67
N GLY A 445 38.81 6.59 2.80
CA GLY A 445 40.12 7.09 2.39
C GLY A 445 40.23 7.50 0.92
N PHE A 446 39.10 7.72 0.23
CA PHE A 446 39.13 8.18 -1.16
C PHE A 446 39.49 9.67 -1.28
N THR A 447 40.22 9.99 -2.34
CA THR A 447 40.61 11.37 -2.69
C THR A 447 39.44 12.17 -3.24
N ASP A 448 39.51 13.51 -3.21
CA ASP A 448 38.44 14.36 -3.77
C ASP A 448 38.22 14.13 -5.28
N GLU A 449 39.27 13.77 -6.03
CA GLU A 449 39.18 13.40 -7.46
C GLU A 449 38.39 12.10 -7.66
N GLN A 450 38.69 11.07 -6.86
CA GLN A 450 37.95 9.80 -6.85
C GLN A 450 36.49 10.02 -6.47
N ILE A 451 36.24 10.79 -5.41
CA ILE A 451 34.88 11.08 -4.94
C ILE A 451 34.08 11.80 -6.02
N ASN A 452 34.70 12.71 -6.79
CA ASN A 452 33.99 13.42 -7.85
C ASN A 452 33.43 12.49 -8.93
N LEU A 453 34.09 11.35 -9.20
CA LEU A 453 33.56 10.33 -10.11
C LEU A 453 32.33 9.62 -9.55
N LEU A 454 32.24 9.44 -8.23
CA LEU A 454 31.17 8.71 -7.55
C LEU A 454 29.95 9.58 -7.17
N ARG A 455 29.91 10.84 -7.63
CA ARG A 455 28.75 11.74 -7.40
C ARG A 455 27.59 11.49 -8.36
N ARG A 456 27.80 10.70 -9.40
CA ARG A 456 26.77 10.24 -10.32
C ARG A 456 26.61 8.73 -10.20
N LYS A 457 25.45 8.23 -10.63
CA LYS A 457 25.23 6.79 -10.76
C LYS A 457 26.24 6.22 -11.76
N GLY A 458 26.87 5.11 -11.38
CA GLY A 458 27.81 4.39 -12.23
C GLY A 458 27.10 3.60 -13.32
N VAL A 459 27.87 2.85 -14.10
CA VAL A 459 27.34 1.90 -15.10
C VAL A 459 27.87 0.49 -14.84
N PHE A 460 27.00 -0.50 -15.03
CA PHE A 460 27.31 -1.90 -14.74
C PHE A 460 26.82 -2.83 -15.87
N PRO A 461 27.62 -3.84 -16.28
CA PRO A 461 27.28 -4.73 -17.39
C PRO A 461 26.38 -5.88 -16.91
N TYR A 462 25.13 -5.57 -16.60
CA TYR A 462 24.19 -6.54 -16.00
C TYR A 462 24.04 -7.84 -16.81
N ASP A 463 23.85 -7.74 -18.12
CA ASP A 463 23.65 -8.89 -19.01
C ASP A 463 24.89 -9.80 -19.14
N PHE A 464 26.08 -9.28 -18.83
CA PHE A 464 27.33 -10.07 -18.81
C PHE A 464 27.47 -10.90 -17.52
N VAL A 465 26.85 -10.47 -16.43
CA VAL A 465 26.98 -11.11 -15.10
C VAL A 465 25.85 -12.13 -14.90
N ASP A 466 25.99 -13.27 -15.57
CA ASP A 466 25.06 -14.41 -15.47
C ASP A 466 25.48 -15.49 -14.45
N GLY A 467 26.70 -15.39 -13.91
CA GLY A 467 27.27 -16.32 -12.95
C GLY A 467 28.27 -15.66 -11.98
N LEU A 468 28.51 -16.31 -10.82
CA LEU A 468 29.46 -15.82 -9.82
C LEU A 468 30.91 -15.81 -10.33
N ASP A 469 31.25 -16.70 -11.26
CA ASP A 469 32.57 -16.75 -11.90
C ASP A 469 32.89 -15.47 -12.67
N LYS A 470 31.87 -14.81 -13.24
CA LYS A 470 32.03 -13.53 -13.95
C LYS A 470 32.51 -12.40 -13.05
N LEU A 471 32.17 -12.45 -11.75
CA LEU A 471 32.65 -11.48 -10.76
C LEU A 471 34.16 -11.60 -10.51
N MET A 472 34.79 -12.73 -10.89
CA MET A 472 36.24 -12.94 -10.78
C MET A 472 37.01 -12.41 -12.00
N THR A 473 36.31 -11.84 -12.99
CA THR A 473 36.94 -11.27 -14.20
C THR A 473 37.88 -10.12 -13.82
N THR A 474 39.13 -10.20 -14.28
CA THR A 474 40.20 -9.26 -13.90
C THR A 474 40.36 -8.06 -14.84
N LYS A 475 39.45 -7.92 -15.80
CA LYS A 475 39.38 -6.83 -16.76
C LYS A 475 37.95 -6.31 -16.81
N LEU A 476 37.80 -5.01 -17.07
CA LEU A 476 36.50 -4.45 -17.39
C LEU A 476 35.99 -5.08 -18.70
N PRO A 477 34.74 -5.54 -18.77
CA PRO A 477 34.13 -6.05 -20.00
C PRO A 477 34.20 -5.03 -21.15
N GLU A 478 34.25 -5.52 -22.38
CA GLU A 478 34.28 -4.67 -23.56
C GLU A 478 32.95 -3.92 -23.74
N LYS A 479 32.97 -2.79 -24.47
CA LYS A 479 31.78 -1.96 -24.69
C LYS A 479 30.57 -2.75 -25.22
N ASN A 480 30.80 -3.75 -26.07
CA ASN A 480 29.74 -4.59 -26.62
C ASN A 480 29.07 -5.49 -25.57
N GLU A 481 29.76 -5.82 -24.49
CA GLU A 481 29.27 -6.66 -23.39
C GLU A 481 28.41 -5.86 -22.38
N PHE A 482 28.34 -4.54 -22.52
CA PHE A 482 27.39 -3.66 -21.83
C PHE A 482 26.04 -3.54 -22.56
N TYR A 483 25.76 -4.42 -23.54
CA TYR A 483 24.47 -4.43 -24.22
C TYR A 483 23.33 -4.72 -23.24
N ASN A 484 22.30 -3.89 -23.25
CA ASN A 484 21.14 -4.07 -22.40
C ASN A 484 20.00 -4.73 -23.20
N LYS A 485 19.67 -5.98 -22.87
CA LYS A 485 18.59 -6.73 -23.55
C LYS A 485 17.20 -6.20 -23.23
N LEU A 486 17.01 -5.55 -22.08
CA LEU A 486 15.72 -4.99 -21.67
C LEU A 486 15.34 -3.75 -22.50
N THR A 487 16.32 -2.91 -22.81
CA THR A 487 16.12 -1.67 -23.59
C THR A 487 16.54 -1.79 -25.05
N ASP A 488 17.07 -2.95 -25.44
CA ASP A 488 17.57 -3.26 -26.79
C ASP A 488 18.54 -2.18 -27.30
N SER A 489 19.51 -1.82 -26.44
CA SER A 489 20.39 -0.67 -26.68
C SER A 489 21.82 -0.90 -26.17
N HIS A 490 22.80 -0.38 -26.92
CA HIS A 490 24.19 -0.31 -26.48
C HIS A 490 24.41 0.85 -25.50
N ILE A 491 25.40 0.70 -24.61
CA ILE A 491 25.92 1.80 -23.80
C ILE A 491 26.46 2.95 -24.67
N ILE A 492 26.24 4.19 -24.24
CA ILE A 492 26.79 5.37 -24.90
C ILE A 492 28.30 5.50 -24.60
N ASP A 493 29.05 6.14 -25.51
CA ASP A 493 30.51 6.28 -25.39
C ASP A 493 30.96 6.97 -24.11
N GLU A 494 30.23 8.00 -23.68
CA GLU A 494 30.53 8.77 -22.48
C GLU A 494 30.47 7.89 -21.22
N ASP A 495 29.43 7.08 -21.09
CA ASP A 495 29.23 6.21 -19.94
C ASP A 495 30.25 5.07 -19.89
N TYR A 496 30.60 4.50 -21.05
CA TYR A 496 31.67 3.49 -21.10
C TYR A 496 33.04 4.10 -20.75
N HIS A 497 33.34 5.30 -21.23
CA HIS A 497 34.56 6.01 -20.86
C HIS A 497 34.62 6.33 -19.36
N HIS A 498 33.48 6.69 -18.77
CA HIS A 498 33.36 6.86 -17.33
C HIS A 498 33.65 5.55 -16.58
N ALA A 499 33.09 4.41 -17.01
CA ALA A 499 33.36 3.10 -16.42
C ALA A 499 34.86 2.74 -16.44
N VAL A 500 35.53 2.97 -17.57
CA VAL A 500 36.98 2.76 -17.74
C VAL A 500 37.77 3.66 -16.78
N THR A 501 37.35 4.92 -16.65
CA THR A 501 38.00 5.89 -15.75
C THR A 501 37.88 5.45 -14.29
N VAL A 502 36.69 5.03 -13.85
CA VAL A 502 36.46 4.50 -12.51
C VAL A 502 37.28 3.23 -12.28
N TRP A 503 37.23 2.27 -13.20
CA TRP A 503 38.01 1.03 -13.09
C TRP A 503 39.51 1.29 -12.84
N ASN A 504 40.09 2.21 -13.62
CA ASN A 504 41.51 2.54 -13.52
C ASN A 504 41.83 3.37 -12.28
N MET A 505 41.03 4.39 -11.96
CA MET A 505 41.30 5.31 -10.85
C MET A 505 41.18 4.64 -9.47
N PHE A 506 40.31 3.64 -9.35
CA PHE A 506 40.15 2.87 -8.12
C PHE A 506 41.05 1.62 -8.06
N SER A 507 41.89 1.41 -9.08
CA SER A 507 42.79 0.24 -9.18
C SER A 507 42.05 -1.09 -8.99
N THR A 508 40.83 -1.18 -9.52
CA THR A 508 39.92 -2.31 -9.32
C THR A 508 40.48 -3.57 -9.96
N ARG A 509 40.53 -4.67 -9.20
CA ARG A 509 41.18 -5.92 -9.65
C ARG A 509 40.20 -6.92 -10.23
N THR A 510 38.94 -6.88 -9.79
CA THR A 510 37.91 -7.84 -10.20
C THR A 510 36.59 -7.12 -10.46
N LEU A 511 35.75 -7.70 -11.34
CA LEU A 511 34.41 -7.18 -11.60
C LEU A 511 33.53 -7.20 -10.32
N GLY A 512 33.80 -8.11 -9.40
CA GLY A 512 33.19 -8.11 -8.06
C GLY A 512 33.53 -6.83 -7.29
N GLU A 513 34.82 -6.46 -7.18
CA GLU A 513 35.21 -5.21 -6.48
C GLU A 513 34.58 -3.98 -7.14
N TYR A 514 34.46 -3.97 -8.47
CA TYR A 514 33.74 -2.93 -9.20
C TYR A 514 32.25 -2.89 -8.83
N SER A 515 31.61 -4.07 -8.72
CA SER A 515 30.22 -4.21 -8.27
C SER A 515 30.02 -3.70 -6.83
N ASP A 516 30.95 -4.00 -5.90
CA ASP A 516 30.84 -3.51 -4.51
C ASP A 516 30.86 -1.97 -4.46
N LEU A 517 31.73 -1.35 -5.27
CA LEU A 517 31.81 0.11 -5.38
C LEU A 517 30.57 0.70 -6.04
N TYR A 518 30.05 0.04 -7.08
CA TYR A 518 28.81 0.41 -7.77
C TYR A 518 27.63 0.41 -6.78
N LEU A 519 27.44 -0.70 -6.07
CA LEU A 519 26.37 -0.86 -5.10
C LEU A 519 26.47 0.15 -3.95
N LYS A 520 27.69 0.38 -3.43
CA LYS A 520 27.91 1.42 -2.41
C LYS A 520 27.50 2.80 -2.92
N THR A 521 27.87 3.13 -4.15
CA THR A 521 27.52 4.41 -4.78
C THR A 521 26.00 4.57 -4.90
N ASP A 522 25.31 3.55 -5.39
CA ASP A 522 23.85 3.57 -5.54
C ASP A 522 23.10 3.72 -4.21
N VAL A 523 23.50 2.98 -3.18
CA VAL A 523 22.91 3.06 -1.84
C VAL A 523 23.11 4.45 -1.21
N LEU A 524 24.31 5.02 -1.35
CA LEU A 524 24.63 6.34 -0.78
C LEU A 524 23.95 7.48 -1.53
N LEU A 525 23.88 7.41 -2.87
CA LEU A 525 23.12 8.36 -3.67
C LEU A 525 21.63 8.29 -3.36
N LEU A 526 21.07 7.09 -3.17
CA LEU A 526 19.69 6.92 -2.73
C LEU A 526 19.45 7.57 -1.37
N ALA A 527 20.38 7.41 -0.42
CA ALA A 527 20.32 8.07 0.88
C ALA A 527 20.32 9.60 0.75
N ASP A 528 21.24 10.17 -0.04
CA ASP A 528 21.30 11.63 -0.27
C ASP A 528 20.02 12.18 -0.93
N VAL A 529 19.53 11.51 -1.98
CA VAL A 529 18.30 11.89 -2.69
C VAL A 529 17.11 11.90 -1.74
N PHE A 530 16.94 10.82 -0.97
CA PHE A 530 15.76 10.69 -0.13
C PHE A 530 15.86 11.54 1.14
N GLU A 531 17.04 11.71 1.75
CA GLU A 531 17.22 12.64 2.87
C GLU A 531 17.01 14.10 2.43
N SER A 532 17.46 14.49 1.24
CA SER A 532 17.15 15.80 0.66
C SER A 532 15.64 16.00 0.48
N PHE A 533 14.93 14.97 0.00
CA PHE A 533 13.46 14.98 -0.10
C PHE A 533 12.78 15.05 1.28
N ARG A 534 13.30 14.34 2.29
CA ARG A 534 12.82 14.42 3.68
C ARG A 534 12.95 15.83 4.23
N GLU A 535 14.11 16.46 4.09
CA GLU A 535 14.36 17.83 4.54
C GLU A 535 13.45 18.83 3.84
N THR A 536 13.32 18.71 2.51
CA THR A 536 12.45 19.57 1.71
C THR A 536 10.99 19.43 2.15
N SER A 537 10.52 18.20 2.37
CA SER A 537 9.15 17.93 2.82
C SER A 537 8.87 18.45 4.23
N LEU A 538 9.84 18.33 5.14
CA LEU A 538 9.75 18.89 6.50
C LEU A 538 9.72 20.43 6.46
N LYS A 539 10.54 21.07 5.62
CA LYS A 539 10.52 22.53 5.45
C LYS A 539 9.22 23.03 4.83
N ALA A 540 8.75 22.38 3.77
CA ALA A 540 7.58 22.83 3.02
C ALA A 540 6.25 22.51 3.73
N TYR A 541 6.13 21.31 4.32
CA TYR A 541 4.86 20.78 4.83
C TYR A 541 4.87 20.50 6.33
N SER A 542 6.05 20.56 6.97
CA SER A 542 6.25 20.08 8.34
C SER A 542 5.78 18.64 8.53
N LEU A 543 5.97 17.79 7.53
CA LEU A 543 5.62 16.37 7.53
C LEU A 543 6.82 15.55 7.07
N CYS A 544 7.14 14.47 7.79
CA CYS A 544 8.23 13.58 7.41
C CYS A 544 7.69 12.52 6.43
N PRO A 545 8.22 12.42 5.20
CA PRO A 545 7.66 11.55 4.16
C PRO A 545 7.77 10.05 4.51
N THR A 546 8.71 9.68 5.38
CA THR A 546 8.91 8.29 5.85
C THR A 546 7.76 7.73 6.69
N HIS A 547 6.82 8.57 7.15
CA HIS A 547 5.57 8.11 7.77
C HIS A 547 4.53 7.62 6.77
N PHE A 548 4.70 7.98 5.50
CA PHE A 548 3.75 7.69 4.43
C PHE A 548 4.28 6.55 3.57
N TYR A 549 3.40 6.00 2.74
CA TYR A 549 3.75 4.94 1.80
C TYR A 549 3.98 5.47 0.37
N THR A 550 3.40 6.63 0.04
CA THR A 550 3.40 7.19 -1.32
C THR A 550 3.27 8.72 -1.30
N THR A 551 3.65 9.38 -2.40
CA THR A 551 3.45 10.84 -2.59
C THR A 551 1.98 11.28 -2.48
N PRO A 552 0.98 10.58 -3.06
CA PRO A 552 -0.43 10.92 -2.86
C PRO A 552 -0.85 10.97 -1.38
N GLY A 553 -0.39 10.02 -0.56
CA GLY A 553 -0.70 10.03 0.88
C GLY A 553 -0.07 11.21 1.61
N LEU A 554 1.19 11.52 1.30
CA LEU A 554 1.90 12.68 1.85
C LEU A 554 1.23 14.00 1.45
N THR A 555 0.98 14.20 0.16
CA THR A 555 0.43 15.44 -0.39
C THR A 555 -1.00 15.69 0.06
N PHE A 556 -1.83 14.65 0.17
CA PHE A 556 -3.19 14.79 0.72
C PHE A 556 -3.16 15.22 2.19
N SER A 557 -2.27 14.62 3.00
CA SER A 557 -2.08 15.01 4.39
C SER A 557 -1.53 16.42 4.53
N ALA A 558 -0.58 16.81 3.68
CA ALA A 558 -0.07 18.17 3.61
C ALA A 558 -1.17 19.18 3.24
N ALA A 559 -2.02 18.86 2.25
CA ALA A 559 -3.14 19.71 1.84
C ALA A 559 -4.10 19.97 3.02
N LEU A 560 -4.53 18.93 3.74
CA LEU A 560 -5.39 19.08 4.92
C LEU A 560 -4.71 19.92 6.02
N LYS A 561 -3.41 19.71 6.26
CA LYS A 561 -2.64 20.43 7.29
C LYS A 561 -2.50 21.92 6.96
N MET A 562 -2.12 22.24 5.72
CA MET A 562 -1.82 23.60 5.29
C MET A 562 -3.08 24.44 5.14
N THR A 563 -4.13 23.87 4.52
CA THR A 563 -5.40 24.59 4.29
C THR A 563 -6.28 24.64 5.53
N LYS A 564 -6.11 23.69 6.48
CA LYS A 564 -6.98 23.48 7.64
C LYS A 564 -8.44 23.27 7.26
N VAL A 565 -8.70 22.84 6.03
CA VAL A 565 -10.04 22.56 5.53
C VAL A 565 -10.65 21.38 6.29
N GLU A 566 -11.95 21.48 6.56
CA GLU A 566 -12.77 20.39 7.07
C GLU A 566 -13.67 19.91 5.94
N LEU A 567 -13.51 18.65 5.53
CA LEU A 567 -14.28 18.06 4.43
C LEU A 567 -15.36 17.15 5.01
N GLU A 568 -16.61 17.40 4.66
CA GLU A 568 -17.71 16.50 5.02
C GLU A 568 -17.69 15.27 4.10
N LEU A 569 -17.60 14.09 4.70
CA LEU A 569 -17.69 12.82 4.01
C LEU A 569 -19.15 12.40 3.86
N LEU A 570 -19.47 11.79 2.72
CA LEU A 570 -20.81 11.31 2.42
C LEU A 570 -21.18 10.16 3.34
N THR A 571 -22.34 10.27 3.98
CA THR A 571 -22.93 9.24 4.86
C THR A 571 -24.12 8.52 4.20
N ASP A 572 -24.54 8.94 3.01
CA ASP A 572 -25.56 8.30 2.18
C ASP A 572 -24.90 7.56 1.01
N ILE A 573 -25.14 6.25 0.93
CA ILE A 573 -24.60 5.40 -0.15
C ILE A 573 -25.09 5.84 -1.52
N ASP A 574 -26.33 6.31 -1.63
CA ASP A 574 -26.91 6.71 -2.91
C ASP A 574 -26.24 7.99 -3.42
N MET A 575 -25.81 8.89 -2.52
CA MET A 575 -25.06 10.10 -2.89
C MET A 575 -23.65 9.73 -3.36
N LEU A 576 -22.97 8.84 -2.63
CA LEU A 576 -21.63 8.37 -3.00
C LEU A 576 -21.64 7.76 -4.40
N MET A 577 -22.58 6.84 -4.64
CA MET A 577 -22.72 6.17 -5.94
C MET A 577 -23.08 7.12 -7.07
N PHE A 578 -23.94 8.11 -6.79
CA PHE A 578 -24.28 9.17 -7.74
C PHE A 578 -23.04 9.98 -8.15
N ILE A 579 -22.22 10.39 -7.18
CA ILE A 579 -20.98 11.13 -7.45
C ILE A 579 -19.99 10.25 -8.20
N GLU A 580 -19.76 9.00 -7.78
CA GLU A 580 -18.88 8.05 -8.48
C GLU A 580 -19.29 7.84 -9.93
N ALA A 581 -20.60 7.71 -10.20
CA ALA A 581 -21.13 7.58 -11.55
C ALA A 581 -20.90 8.84 -12.41
N GLY A 582 -20.73 10.00 -11.79
CA GLY A 582 -20.45 11.28 -12.43
C GLY A 582 -18.97 11.55 -12.70
N ILE A 583 -18.04 10.85 -12.05
CA ILE A 583 -16.59 11.08 -12.21
C ILE A 583 -16.15 10.75 -13.65
N ARG A 584 -15.43 11.68 -14.28
CA ARG A 584 -14.81 11.50 -15.61
C ARG A 584 -13.33 11.86 -15.53
N GLY A 585 -12.53 11.20 -16.37
CA GLY A 585 -11.12 11.55 -16.54
C GLY A 585 -10.92 12.76 -17.46
N GLY A 586 -9.66 13.03 -17.82
CA GLY A 586 -9.34 14.07 -18.79
C GLY A 586 -9.97 13.78 -20.15
N ILE A 587 -10.47 14.83 -20.82
CA ILE A 587 -11.01 14.72 -22.17
C ILE A 587 -9.85 14.52 -23.14
N SER A 588 -9.86 13.39 -23.87
CA SER A 588 -8.94 13.12 -24.97
C SER A 588 -9.73 13.00 -26.26
N GLN A 589 -9.52 13.93 -27.19
CA GLN A 589 -10.24 13.99 -28.45
C GLN A 589 -9.29 14.20 -29.62
N CYS A 590 -9.40 13.36 -30.64
CA CYS A 590 -8.70 13.53 -31.90
C CYS A 590 -9.70 14.04 -32.96
N CYS A 591 -9.79 15.37 -33.12
CA CYS A 591 -10.70 16.00 -34.08
C CYS A 591 -10.26 15.81 -35.54
N ASN A 592 -8.95 15.62 -35.78
CA ASN A 592 -8.40 15.37 -37.10
C ASN A 592 -7.30 14.29 -37.01
N ARG A 593 -7.49 13.18 -37.72
CA ARG A 593 -6.58 12.00 -37.66
C ARG A 593 -5.17 12.28 -38.15
N TYR A 594 -5.01 13.22 -39.09
CA TYR A 594 -3.70 13.56 -39.63
C TYR A 594 -3.61 15.04 -40.00
N ALA A 595 -2.57 15.69 -39.48
CA ALA A 595 -2.19 17.02 -39.89
C ALA A 595 -0.68 17.06 -40.09
N LYS A 596 -0.25 17.45 -41.30
CA LYS A 596 1.15 17.73 -41.62
C LYS A 596 1.37 19.23 -41.63
N ALA A 597 2.43 19.70 -40.96
CA ALA A 597 2.89 21.06 -41.11
C ALA A 597 3.51 21.25 -42.52
N ASN A 598 3.36 22.44 -43.08
CA ASN A 598 4.06 22.88 -44.27
C ASN A 598 4.42 24.35 -44.08
N ASN A 599 5.60 24.67 -43.53
CA ASN A 599 5.99 26.05 -43.31
C ASN A 599 7.49 26.28 -43.61
N PRO A 600 7.91 27.53 -43.88
CA PRO A 600 9.27 27.84 -44.32
C PRO A 600 10.39 27.42 -43.35
N TYR A 601 10.08 27.23 -42.06
CA TYR A 601 11.05 26.83 -41.04
C TYR A 601 11.39 25.33 -41.08
N MET A 602 10.71 24.54 -41.91
CA MET A 602 10.94 23.10 -42.06
C MET A 602 12.12 22.75 -42.99
N GLY A 603 12.86 23.74 -43.49
CA GLY A 603 14.04 23.54 -44.33
C GLY A 603 13.73 22.77 -45.62
N SER A 604 14.48 21.69 -45.88
CA SER A 604 14.33 20.85 -47.07
C SER A 604 12.97 20.13 -47.18
N SER A 605 12.22 20.05 -46.08
CA SER A 605 10.89 19.42 -46.04
C SER A 605 9.75 20.38 -46.39
N TYR A 606 10.04 21.67 -46.62
CA TYR A 606 9.04 22.67 -47.00
C TYR A 606 8.71 22.61 -48.50
N ASP A 607 7.42 22.45 -48.82
CA ASP A 607 6.94 22.48 -50.19
C ASP A 607 6.33 23.85 -50.53
N LYS A 608 7.05 24.64 -51.34
CA LYS A 608 6.63 25.96 -51.83
C LYS A 608 5.36 25.91 -52.69
N LYS A 609 5.01 24.74 -53.26
CA LYS A 609 3.79 24.57 -54.07
C LYS A 609 2.55 24.34 -53.22
N GLN A 610 2.70 24.00 -51.94
CA GLN A 610 1.60 23.79 -51.01
C GLN A 610 1.35 25.00 -50.13
N LYS A 611 0.11 25.17 -49.67
CA LYS A 611 -0.26 26.25 -48.75
C LYS A 611 0.51 26.13 -47.44
N THR A 612 0.91 27.27 -46.87
CA THR A 612 1.55 27.30 -45.56
C THR A 612 0.59 26.83 -44.46
N LYS A 613 1.03 25.89 -43.64
CA LYS A 613 0.31 25.29 -42.52
C LYS A 613 1.26 25.11 -41.33
N THR A 614 0.90 25.70 -40.19
CA THR A 614 1.66 25.59 -38.93
C THR A 614 0.87 24.77 -37.93
N LEU A 615 1.57 23.97 -37.12
CA LEU A 615 1.00 23.27 -35.97
C LEU A 615 1.42 24.02 -34.72
N LEU A 616 0.44 24.38 -33.89
CA LEU A 616 0.68 25.04 -32.61
C LEU A 616 0.46 24.02 -31.49
N TYR A 617 1.35 24.01 -30.51
CA TYR A 617 1.22 23.21 -29.30
C TYR A 617 0.89 24.15 -28.13
N PHE A 618 -0.24 23.89 -27.47
CA PHE A 618 -0.65 24.60 -26.27
C PHE A 618 -0.72 23.59 -25.13
N ASP A 619 -0.14 23.95 -23.99
CA ASP A 619 -0.19 23.17 -22.76
C ASP A 619 -0.60 24.11 -21.62
N ILE A 620 -1.56 23.66 -20.81
CA ILE A 620 -2.06 24.45 -19.68
C ILE A 620 -1.20 24.11 -18.47
N ASN A 621 -0.40 25.07 -18.02
CA ASN A 621 0.42 24.94 -16.82
C ASN A 621 -0.45 24.60 -15.60
N ASN A 622 -0.26 23.42 -15.03
CA ASN A 622 -0.93 22.97 -13.80
C ASN A 622 -2.47 23.08 -13.84
N LEU A 623 -3.10 22.54 -14.89
CA LEU A 623 -4.56 22.57 -15.10
C LEU A 623 -5.38 22.19 -13.86
N TYR A 624 -5.07 21.04 -13.23
CA TYR A 624 -5.80 20.59 -12.05
C TYR A 624 -5.51 21.45 -10.82
N GLY A 625 -4.29 21.94 -10.63
CA GLY A 625 -3.98 22.85 -9.53
C GLY A 625 -4.73 24.18 -9.67
N TRP A 626 -4.88 24.71 -10.89
CA TRP A 626 -5.72 25.88 -11.14
C TRP A 626 -7.21 25.59 -10.86
N ALA A 627 -7.71 24.41 -11.22
CA ALA A 627 -9.08 24.01 -10.89
C ALA A 627 -9.30 23.85 -9.37
N MET A 628 -8.29 23.35 -8.64
CA MET A 628 -8.35 23.14 -7.20
C MET A 628 -8.34 24.43 -6.37
N VAL A 629 -7.95 25.57 -6.94
CA VAL A 629 -8.07 26.89 -6.26
C VAL A 629 -9.40 27.59 -6.54
N GLN A 630 -10.27 27.00 -7.37
CA GLN A 630 -11.63 27.50 -7.59
C GLN A 630 -12.56 27.06 -6.44
N TYR A 631 -13.77 27.62 -6.42
CA TYR A 631 -14.81 27.20 -5.48
C TYR A 631 -15.21 25.74 -5.74
N LEU A 632 -14.94 24.88 -4.77
CA LEU A 632 -15.22 23.44 -4.83
C LEU A 632 -16.10 23.00 -3.67
N PRO A 633 -16.91 21.93 -3.86
CA PRO A 633 -17.81 21.44 -2.83
C PRO A 633 -17.03 20.78 -1.68
N VAL A 634 -17.24 21.26 -0.46
CA VAL A 634 -16.57 20.76 0.77
C VAL A 634 -17.52 20.14 1.80
N GLY A 635 -18.83 20.38 1.69
CA GLY A 635 -19.82 19.81 2.60
C GLY A 635 -21.24 20.32 2.43
N LYS A 636 -22.10 20.02 3.41
CA LYS A 636 -23.55 20.23 3.50
C LYS A 636 -24.33 19.55 2.38
N PHE A 637 -23.92 18.34 2.03
CA PHE A 637 -24.52 17.56 0.96
C PHE A 637 -25.96 17.17 1.30
N LYS A 638 -26.90 17.52 0.41
CA LYS A 638 -28.32 17.19 0.55
C LYS A 638 -28.95 16.90 -0.81
N TRP A 639 -29.90 15.97 -0.83
CA TRP A 639 -30.78 15.79 -1.98
C TRP A 639 -31.72 17.00 -2.08
N ILE A 640 -32.02 17.43 -3.31
CA ILE A 640 -32.96 18.51 -3.61
C ILE A 640 -33.94 17.95 -4.64
N GLU A 641 -35.24 18.17 -4.43
CA GLU A 641 -36.27 17.81 -5.41
C GLU A 641 -36.30 18.83 -6.55
N TYR A 642 -36.24 18.33 -7.78
CA TYR A 642 -36.11 19.13 -9.00
C TYR A 642 -37.24 20.17 -9.18
N GLU A 643 -38.47 19.82 -8.79
CA GLU A 643 -39.67 20.66 -9.01
C GLU A 643 -39.68 21.97 -8.20
N THR A 644 -38.83 22.10 -7.18
CA THR A 644 -38.85 23.25 -6.26
C THR A 644 -37.78 24.31 -6.53
N ASN A 645 -36.80 24.06 -7.41
CA ASN A 645 -35.68 24.98 -7.65
C ASN A 645 -35.34 25.11 -9.15
N SER A 646 -36.01 26.04 -9.83
CA SER A 646 -35.81 26.34 -11.27
C SER A 646 -34.51 27.10 -11.60
N ASN A 647 -33.77 27.58 -10.60
CA ASN A 647 -32.56 28.41 -10.79
C ASN A 647 -31.22 27.63 -10.76
N PHE A 648 -31.23 26.28 -10.79
CA PHE A 648 -30.02 25.44 -10.73
C PHE A 648 -28.94 25.87 -11.74
N PHE A 649 -29.32 26.14 -13.01
CA PHE A 649 -28.37 26.45 -14.09
C PHE A 649 -27.87 27.90 -14.05
N ASN A 650 -28.41 28.73 -13.16
CA ASN A 650 -28.11 30.17 -13.07
C ASN A 650 -27.20 30.51 -11.88
N ALA A 651 -26.72 29.53 -11.12
CA ALA A 651 -25.80 29.78 -10.02
C ALA A 651 -24.44 30.26 -10.55
N PRO A 652 -23.88 31.37 -10.00
CA PRO A 652 -22.58 31.85 -10.43
C PRO A 652 -21.45 30.90 -9.97
N PRO A 653 -20.30 30.87 -10.66
CA PRO A 653 -19.20 29.95 -10.34
C PRO A 653 -18.60 30.11 -8.94
N ASP A 654 -18.76 31.28 -8.32
CA ASP A 654 -18.29 31.66 -6.98
C ASP A 654 -19.39 31.61 -5.91
N SER A 655 -20.54 31.00 -6.23
CA SER A 655 -21.64 30.80 -5.29
C SER A 655 -21.25 29.94 -4.09
N ASP A 656 -21.68 30.34 -2.90
CA ASP A 656 -21.57 29.53 -1.67
C ASP A 656 -22.32 28.20 -1.76
N THR A 657 -23.27 28.07 -2.70
CA THR A 657 -24.01 26.84 -2.99
C THR A 657 -23.77 26.40 -4.42
N GLY A 658 -23.19 25.21 -4.58
CA GLY A 658 -23.05 24.53 -5.86
C GLY A 658 -24.03 23.37 -6.00
N TYR A 659 -24.15 22.84 -7.22
CA TYR A 659 -25.05 21.74 -7.49
C TYR A 659 -24.42 20.68 -8.40
N PHE A 660 -24.79 19.42 -8.15
CA PHE A 660 -24.45 18.30 -9.03
C PHE A 660 -25.70 17.89 -9.79
N ALA A 661 -25.62 17.84 -11.13
CA ALA A 661 -26.67 17.28 -11.97
C ALA A 661 -26.23 15.92 -12.53
N GLY A 662 -27.18 14.99 -12.54
CA GLY A 662 -27.03 13.70 -13.18
C GLY A 662 -28.41 13.06 -13.34
N THR A 663 -28.61 12.37 -14.46
CA THR A 663 -29.81 11.55 -14.64
C THR A 663 -29.67 10.31 -13.77
N ARG A 664 -30.62 10.11 -12.86
CA ARG A 664 -30.82 8.82 -12.21
C ARG A 664 -31.27 7.81 -13.27
#